data_AF-A0AAU6GM61-F1
#
_entry.id   AF-A0AAU6GM61-F1
#
_cell.length_a   1.000
_cell.length_b   1.000
_cell.length_c   1.000
_cell.angle_alpha   90.00
_cell.angle_beta   90.00
_cell.angle_gamma   90.00
#
_symmetry.space_group_name_H-M   'P 1'
#
loop_
_entity.id
_entity.type
_entity.pdbx_description
1 polymer ?
#
loop_
_entity_poly.entity_id
_entity_poly.type
_entity_poly.pdbx_seq_one_letter_code
_entity_poly.pdbx_strand_id
1 'polypeptide(L)'
;MPGLLERLAEVPDPRDPRGVRHALVVVLALTACAVLAGARSLLAVGEWIADAPPQVLQAVGVRCDPLLPQRLLPAESTVRRLLARIDGDALDQAVGRWLADRRSGTAGGLRALAVDGKSLRGVAKVKGWKIHLLAALDHTMGLVLAQLDVQEKTNEITCFQPLLESIADLAGTVVTSDAMHTQREHADYLLGRGAHYIVIVKRNQKKLRRQLKSLPWKQIPLQGRTRNAGHGRSEIRRIKVATVNNLLFPGARQAVQIKRRRTDRKTGKTTVKTIYAVTSLTAEQATPAQLSSLVRNHWKVEALHHIRDTTFTEDASQLRAGNAPRAMATWRNLAIGALRLTGATNIAAALRHNAREPRRPLASSDSHDHESSGESADALGAELPRSACGGCAINGPVTLIVERTDARTWPDEQLRELFSEGFPEFITADRLAKQYIGRIREWFADLDLTLVDERGLPVASGWGIPIRWDGRTETLPTGYTQTTIRAVEGREQGVDPDTLVICGAIVTPSLKGRGLAGEMLNALRRLAESAGWPRVIAPVRPTLKARYPLVSVEAFMGWTREDGMALDPWIRTHQRLGARILAAAPQSQTMTGTIAEWEQWTGMVFPETGDYVIPGGLSLLRVDQSADQGTYTEPNIWMQHV
;
A
#
# COMPACT_ATOMS: atom_id res chain seq x y z
N MET A 1 -29.30 -7.79 4.89
CA MET A 1 -28.81 -6.88 5.95
C MET A 1 -29.90 -6.53 6.98
N PRO A 2 -30.43 -7.49 7.76
CA PRO A 2 -31.36 -7.19 8.86
C PRO A 2 -30.73 -6.20 9.85
N GLY A 3 -31.52 -5.33 10.49
CA GLY A 3 -31.08 -4.39 11.52
C GLY A 3 -30.13 -3.26 11.09
N LEU A 4 -29.62 -3.23 9.84
CA LEU A 4 -28.78 -2.11 9.38
C LEU A 4 -29.62 -0.85 9.19
N LEU A 5 -30.82 -0.99 8.62
CA LEU A 5 -31.73 0.15 8.38
C LEU A 5 -32.13 0.84 9.69
N GLU A 6 -32.33 0.07 10.77
CA GLU A 6 -32.61 0.58 12.11
C GLU A 6 -31.45 1.44 12.64
N ARG A 7 -30.21 0.93 12.54
CA ARG A 7 -29.02 1.69 12.93
C ARG A 7 -28.81 2.94 12.08
N LEU A 8 -29.04 2.85 10.77
CA LEU A 8 -28.93 4.00 9.86
C LEU A 8 -30.02 5.05 10.10
N ALA A 9 -31.17 4.67 10.69
CA ALA A 9 -32.22 5.61 11.08
C ALA A 9 -31.82 6.48 12.30
N GLU A 10 -30.82 6.06 13.08
CA GLU A 10 -30.26 6.86 14.19
C GLU A 10 -29.40 8.04 13.67
N VAL A 11 -29.02 8.05 12.38
CA VAL A 11 -28.18 9.11 11.81
C VAL A 11 -29.04 10.36 11.54
N PRO A 12 -28.65 11.55 12.04
CA PRO A 12 -29.37 12.79 11.79
C PRO A 12 -29.41 13.14 10.30
N ASP A 13 -30.59 13.55 9.78
CA ASP A 13 -30.71 14.02 8.40
C ASP A 13 -30.23 15.47 8.28
N PRO A 14 -29.12 15.74 7.57
CA PRO A 14 -28.56 17.08 7.50
C PRO A 14 -29.30 17.97 6.48
N ARG A 15 -30.31 17.45 5.76
CA ARG A 15 -30.99 18.14 4.65
C ARG A 15 -32.13 19.03 5.18
N ASP A 16 -32.43 20.09 4.43
CA ASP A 16 -33.62 20.91 4.71
C ASP A 16 -34.88 20.07 4.44
N PRO A 17 -35.88 20.04 5.35
CA PRO A 17 -37.13 19.33 5.13
C PRO A 17 -37.83 19.71 3.82
N ARG A 18 -37.67 20.95 3.35
CA ARG A 18 -38.20 21.44 2.07
C ARG A 18 -37.38 20.85 0.92
N GLY A 19 -37.95 19.86 0.24
CA GLY A 19 -37.34 19.23 -0.94
C GLY A 19 -36.73 17.84 -0.71
N VAL A 20 -36.98 17.21 0.44
CA VAL A 20 -36.63 15.81 0.66
C VAL A 20 -37.53 14.91 -0.20
N ARG A 21 -36.96 14.34 -1.27
CA ARG A 21 -37.64 13.37 -2.16
C ARG A 21 -37.38 11.91 -1.80
N HIS A 22 -36.26 11.64 -1.11
CA HIS A 22 -35.85 10.28 -0.74
C HIS A 22 -35.52 10.26 0.76
N ALA A 23 -36.08 9.29 1.50
CA ALA A 23 -35.77 9.09 2.90
C ALA A 23 -34.26 8.85 3.09
N LEU A 24 -33.67 9.41 4.16
CA LEU A 24 -32.23 9.34 4.42
C LEU A 24 -31.74 7.88 4.41
N VAL A 25 -32.41 7.05 5.21
CA VAL A 25 -32.09 5.62 5.39
C VAL A 25 -32.02 4.89 4.06
N VAL A 26 -32.92 5.20 3.12
CA VAL A 26 -32.97 4.58 1.79
C VAL A 26 -31.73 4.95 0.98
N VAL A 27 -31.32 6.22 0.97
CA VAL A 27 -30.12 6.68 0.23
C VAL A 27 -28.85 6.06 0.82
N LEU A 28 -28.76 5.97 2.16
CA LEU A 28 -27.64 5.33 2.84
C LEU A 28 -27.59 3.82 2.59
N ALA A 29 -28.73 3.14 2.62
CA ALA A 29 -28.83 1.70 2.33
C ALA A 29 -28.43 1.37 0.88
N LEU A 30 -28.90 2.17 -0.08
CA LEU A 30 -28.50 2.05 -1.48
C LEU A 30 -26.99 2.24 -1.66
N THR A 31 -26.40 3.21 -0.96
CA THR A 31 -24.95 3.43 -0.95
C THR A 31 -24.22 2.20 -0.39
N ALA A 32 -24.69 1.63 0.72
CA ALA A 32 -24.13 0.41 1.30
C ALA A 32 -24.17 -0.76 0.31
N CYS A 33 -25.31 -0.99 -0.36
CA CYS A 33 -25.45 -2.05 -1.36
C CYS A 33 -24.51 -1.85 -2.56
N ALA A 34 -24.40 -0.62 -3.07
CA ALA A 34 -23.49 -0.31 -4.17
C ALA A 34 -22.03 -0.59 -3.80
N VAL A 35 -21.58 -0.17 -2.61
CA VAL A 35 -20.21 -0.42 -2.15
C VAL A 35 -19.96 -1.92 -1.91
N LEU A 36 -20.96 -2.65 -1.41
CA LEU A 36 -20.93 -4.11 -1.30
C LEU A 36 -20.90 -4.86 -2.64
N ALA A 37 -21.38 -4.21 -3.71
CA ALA A 37 -21.26 -4.67 -5.08
C ALA A 37 -19.95 -4.19 -5.75
N GLY A 38 -19.08 -3.50 -5.01
CA GLY A 38 -17.75 -3.08 -5.49
C GLY A 38 -17.67 -1.65 -6.00
N ALA A 39 -18.68 -0.81 -5.82
CA ALA A 39 -18.61 0.61 -6.17
C ALA A 39 -17.50 1.32 -5.38
N ARG A 40 -16.52 1.91 -6.09
CA ARG A 40 -15.33 2.56 -5.48
C ARG A 40 -15.43 4.09 -5.46
N SER A 41 -16.35 4.65 -6.21
CA SER A 41 -16.56 6.10 -6.39
C SER A 41 -18.04 6.43 -6.28
N LEU A 42 -18.37 7.70 -6.00
CA LEU A 42 -19.78 8.13 -5.96
C LEU A 42 -20.46 8.01 -7.33
N LEU A 43 -19.70 8.17 -8.42
CA LEU A 43 -20.20 7.91 -9.77
C LEU A 43 -20.67 6.46 -9.91
N ALA A 44 -19.82 5.49 -9.54
CA ALA A 44 -20.18 4.08 -9.56
C ALA A 44 -21.35 3.76 -8.62
N VAL A 45 -21.48 4.47 -7.49
CA VAL A 45 -22.66 4.36 -6.62
C VAL A 45 -23.92 4.83 -7.34
N GLY A 46 -23.86 5.98 -8.02
CA GLY A 46 -24.99 6.51 -8.80
C GLY A 46 -25.40 5.60 -9.96
N GLU A 47 -24.43 5.08 -10.71
CA GLU A 47 -24.65 4.10 -11.79
C GLU A 47 -25.29 2.83 -11.25
N TRP A 48 -24.75 2.26 -10.18
CA TRP A 48 -25.34 1.07 -9.54
C TRP A 48 -26.78 1.31 -9.06
N ILE A 49 -27.07 2.49 -8.51
CA ILE A 49 -28.42 2.86 -8.09
C ILE A 49 -29.37 2.92 -9.29
N ALA A 50 -28.94 3.52 -10.40
CA ALA A 50 -29.74 3.63 -11.61
C ALA A 50 -30.09 2.25 -12.20
N ASP A 51 -29.17 1.30 -12.10
CA ASP A 51 -29.32 -0.07 -12.62
C ASP A 51 -29.93 -1.06 -11.61
N ALA A 52 -30.24 -0.60 -10.38
CA ALA A 52 -30.71 -1.48 -9.32
C ALA A 52 -32.10 -2.08 -9.65
N PRO A 53 -32.28 -3.41 -9.56
CA PRO A 53 -33.52 -4.03 -9.95
C PRO A 53 -34.67 -3.71 -8.97
N PRO A 54 -35.94 -3.74 -9.42
CA PRO A 54 -37.10 -3.36 -8.61
C PRO A 54 -37.21 -4.09 -7.27
N GLN A 55 -36.79 -5.35 -7.20
CA GLN A 55 -36.83 -6.14 -5.96
C GLN A 55 -35.85 -5.59 -4.92
N VAL A 56 -34.64 -5.19 -5.35
CA VAL A 56 -33.63 -4.58 -4.47
C VAL A 56 -34.12 -3.24 -3.96
N LEU A 57 -34.61 -2.40 -4.88
CA LEU A 57 -35.19 -1.11 -4.57
C LEU A 57 -36.37 -1.22 -3.59
N GLN A 58 -37.23 -2.23 -3.73
CA GLN A 58 -38.35 -2.46 -2.82
C GLN A 58 -37.88 -2.90 -1.43
N ALA A 59 -36.90 -3.82 -1.38
CA ALA A 59 -36.34 -4.33 -0.12
C ALA A 59 -35.66 -3.23 0.71
N VAL A 60 -35.03 -2.24 0.07
CA VAL A 60 -34.43 -1.08 0.77
C VAL A 60 -35.44 0.05 1.04
N GLY A 61 -36.69 -0.09 0.62
CA GLY A 61 -37.77 0.86 0.93
C GLY A 61 -37.98 2.00 -0.08
N VAL A 62 -37.48 1.88 -1.32
CA VAL A 62 -37.81 2.82 -2.41
C VAL A 62 -39.27 2.61 -2.82
N ARG A 63 -40.07 3.67 -2.68
CA ARG A 63 -41.48 3.67 -3.07
C ARG A 63 -41.64 4.06 -4.55
N CYS A 64 -42.66 3.51 -5.20
CA CYS A 64 -43.12 4.03 -6.49
C CYS A 64 -43.79 5.39 -6.27
N ASP A 65 -43.62 6.29 -7.23
CA ASP A 65 -44.35 7.55 -7.22
C ASP A 65 -45.85 7.25 -7.45
N PRO A 66 -46.78 7.83 -6.69
CA PRO A 66 -48.22 7.60 -6.88
C PRO A 66 -48.76 8.15 -8.20
N LEU A 67 -48.07 9.11 -8.82
CA LEU A 67 -48.50 9.86 -10.00
C LEU A 67 -47.70 9.50 -11.27
N LEU A 68 -46.49 8.92 -11.12
CA LEU A 68 -45.66 8.47 -12.23
C LEU A 68 -45.41 6.96 -12.13
N PRO A 69 -45.52 6.19 -13.24
CA PRO A 69 -45.25 4.75 -13.24
C PRO A 69 -43.75 4.39 -13.06
N GLN A 70 -42.93 5.34 -12.61
CA GLN A 70 -41.48 5.20 -12.47
C GLN A 70 -41.07 5.44 -11.02
N ARG A 71 -40.05 4.70 -10.56
CA ARG A 71 -39.43 4.93 -9.26
C ARG A 71 -38.47 6.11 -9.38
N LEU A 72 -38.65 7.15 -8.58
CA LEU A 72 -37.65 8.21 -8.49
C LEU A 72 -36.44 7.71 -7.69
N LEU A 73 -35.30 7.61 -8.36
CA LEU A 73 -34.04 7.17 -7.76
C LEU A 73 -33.12 8.36 -7.45
N PRO A 74 -32.35 8.30 -6.35
CA PRO A 74 -31.40 9.35 -6.04
C PRO A 74 -30.25 9.33 -7.05
N ALA A 75 -30.10 10.41 -7.81
CA ALA A 75 -28.94 10.59 -8.68
C ALA A 75 -27.64 10.70 -7.87
N GLU A 76 -26.50 10.45 -8.54
CA GLU A 76 -25.14 10.62 -7.98
C GLU A 76 -24.99 11.93 -7.20
N SER A 77 -25.47 13.04 -7.77
CA SER A 77 -25.34 14.36 -7.15
C SER A 77 -26.09 14.48 -5.82
N THR A 78 -27.20 13.77 -5.66
CA THR A 78 -27.97 13.68 -4.41
C THR A 78 -27.18 12.91 -3.36
N VAL A 79 -26.61 11.77 -3.73
CA VAL A 79 -25.74 10.97 -2.83
C VAL A 79 -24.54 11.80 -2.40
N ARG A 80 -23.86 12.46 -3.34
CA ARG A 80 -22.70 13.32 -3.07
C ARG A 80 -23.01 14.45 -2.10
N ARG A 81 -24.08 15.23 -2.35
CA ARG A 81 -24.47 16.34 -1.46
C ARG A 81 -24.84 15.85 -0.08
N LEU A 82 -25.50 14.69 0.02
CA LEU A 82 -25.86 14.09 1.30
C LEU A 82 -24.61 13.67 2.08
N LEU A 83 -23.74 12.84 1.48
CA LEU A 83 -22.55 12.32 2.17
C LEU A 83 -21.55 13.43 2.52
N ALA A 84 -21.53 14.55 1.78
CA ALA A 84 -20.71 15.70 2.13
C ALA A 84 -21.15 16.41 3.41
N ARG A 85 -22.45 16.33 3.75
CA ARG A 85 -23.07 17.03 4.89
C ARG A 85 -23.42 16.12 6.06
N ILE A 86 -23.32 14.80 5.88
CA ILE A 86 -23.70 13.83 6.90
C ILE A 86 -22.83 13.98 8.14
N ASP A 87 -23.41 13.73 9.31
CA ASP A 87 -22.64 13.58 10.53
C ASP A 87 -21.79 12.30 10.45
N GLY A 88 -20.47 12.48 10.35
CA GLY A 88 -19.53 11.37 10.24
C GLY A 88 -19.41 10.55 11.52
N ASP A 89 -19.57 11.17 12.69
CA ASP A 89 -19.51 10.48 13.97
C ASP A 89 -20.75 9.60 14.15
N ALA A 90 -21.93 10.12 13.84
CA ALA A 90 -23.17 9.36 13.88
C ALA A 90 -23.16 8.17 12.90
N LEU A 91 -22.64 8.37 11.68
CA LEU A 91 -22.53 7.29 10.70
C LEU A 91 -21.52 6.21 11.13
N ASP A 92 -20.36 6.61 11.66
CA ASP A 92 -19.35 5.67 12.18
C ASP A 92 -19.90 4.86 13.35
N GLN A 93 -20.65 5.50 14.27
CA GLN A 93 -21.30 4.81 15.38
C GLN A 93 -22.39 3.84 14.91
N ALA A 94 -23.25 4.23 13.97
CA ALA A 94 -24.31 3.37 13.44
C ALA A 94 -23.73 2.09 12.80
N VAL A 95 -22.71 2.23 11.94
CA VAL A 95 -22.05 1.10 11.28
C VAL A 95 -21.24 0.27 12.29
N GLY A 96 -20.51 0.91 13.19
CA GLY A 96 -19.72 0.24 14.22
C GLY A 96 -20.56 -0.62 15.16
N ARG A 97 -21.69 -0.08 15.64
CA ARG A 97 -22.68 -0.82 16.46
C ARG A 97 -23.29 -1.98 15.68
N TRP A 98 -23.68 -1.76 14.42
CA TRP A 98 -24.24 -2.83 13.60
C TRP A 98 -23.28 -4.03 13.44
N LEU A 99 -21.98 -3.75 13.28
CA LEU A 99 -20.92 -4.76 13.22
C LEU A 99 -20.66 -5.40 14.60
N ALA A 100 -20.70 -4.61 15.68
CA ALA A 100 -20.52 -5.10 17.04
C ALA A 100 -21.65 -6.07 17.45
N ASP A 101 -22.90 -5.80 17.08
CA ASP A 101 -24.05 -6.66 17.35
C ASP A 101 -23.93 -8.05 16.69
N ARG A 102 -23.14 -8.15 15.62
CA ARG A 102 -22.94 -9.39 14.82
C ARG A 102 -21.62 -10.09 15.14
N ARG A 103 -20.88 -9.62 16.13
CA ARG A 103 -19.68 -10.32 16.59
C ARG A 103 -20.08 -11.68 17.15
N SER A 104 -19.50 -12.74 16.63
CA SER A 104 -19.59 -14.04 17.31
C SER A 104 -18.76 -13.97 18.59
N GLY A 105 -19.30 -14.47 19.70
CA GLY A 105 -18.56 -14.58 20.95
C GLY A 105 -17.28 -15.40 20.77
N THR A 106 -16.21 -15.03 21.47
CA THR A 106 -14.98 -15.83 21.50
C THR A 106 -15.22 -17.06 22.37
N ALA A 107 -15.55 -18.21 21.76
CA ALA A 107 -15.59 -19.47 22.48
C ALA A 107 -14.19 -19.79 23.04
N GLY A 108 -13.98 -19.51 24.34
CA GLY A 108 -12.76 -19.83 25.09
C GLY A 108 -11.52 -18.96 24.85
N GLY A 109 -11.63 -17.81 24.15
CA GLY A 109 -10.49 -16.93 23.84
C GLY A 109 -10.59 -15.53 24.44
N LEU A 110 -9.43 -14.90 24.70
CA LEU A 110 -9.34 -13.48 25.09
C LEU A 110 -9.90 -12.59 23.96
N ARG A 111 -10.89 -11.76 24.29
CA ARG A 111 -11.39 -10.71 23.40
C ARG A 111 -10.30 -9.68 23.19
N ALA A 112 -10.04 -9.27 21.95
CA ALA A 112 -8.98 -8.32 21.67
C ALA A 112 -9.32 -7.33 20.56
N LEU A 113 -8.90 -6.08 20.75
CA LEU A 113 -9.10 -4.98 19.82
C LEU A 113 -7.75 -4.41 19.39
N ALA A 114 -7.53 -4.20 18.10
CA ALA A 114 -6.43 -3.41 17.57
C ALA A 114 -6.86 -1.97 17.43
N VAL A 115 -6.06 -1.03 17.94
CA VAL A 115 -6.22 0.40 17.70
C VAL A 115 -5.05 0.87 16.85
N ASP A 116 -5.37 1.45 15.69
CA ASP A 116 -4.41 2.02 14.75
C ASP A 116 -5.07 3.09 13.87
N GLY A 117 -4.24 4.00 13.36
CA GLY A 117 -4.65 5.15 12.55
C GLY A 117 -4.42 4.96 11.05
N LYS A 118 -5.30 5.51 10.23
CA LYS A 118 -5.11 5.60 8.77
C LYS A 118 -5.43 6.99 8.24
N SER A 119 -4.43 7.60 7.59
CA SER A 119 -4.59 8.81 6.80
C SER A 119 -5.24 8.53 5.44
N LEU A 120 -6.27 9.29 5.07
CA LEU A 120 -6.89 9.23 3.74
C LEU A 120 -6.10 10.10 2.76
N ARG A 121 -5.14 9.52 2.04
CA ARG A 121 -4.15 10.29 1.24
C ARG A 121 -4.74 11.00 0.02
N GLY A 122 -5.85 10.50 -0.52
CA GLY A 122 -6.53 11.11 -1.66
C GLY A 122 -7.08 12.53 -1.37
N VAL A 123 -7.41 12.78 -0.11
CA VAL A 123 -7.99 14.05 0.39
C VAL A 123 -6.90 15.10 0.65
N ALA A 124 -5.74 14.67 1.16
CA ALA A 124 -4.59 15.51 1.52
C ALA A 124 -3.90 16.25 0.36
N LYS A 125 -4.30 15.99 -0.89
CA LYS A 125 -3.71 16.59 -2.09
C LYS A 125 -4.17 18.04 -2.35
N VAL A 126 -5.04 18.63 -1.53
CA VAL A 126 -5.48 20.05 -1.63
C VAL A 126 -5.36 20.75 -0.28
N LYS A 127 -4.62 21.87 -0.25
CA LYS A 127 -4.59 22.87 0.85
C LYS A 127 -4.51 22.30 2.29
N GLY A 128 -3.68 21.28 2.52
CA GLY A 128 -3.36 20.82 3.89
C GLY A 128 -4.45 19.99 4.60
N TRP A 129 -5.57 19.70 3.92
CA TRP A 129 -6.69 18.98 4.51
C TRP A 129 -6.38 17.49 4.69
N LYS A 130 -6.02 17.09 5.92
CA LYS A 130 -5.68 15.70 6.25
C LYS A 130 -6.81 15.11 7.09
N ILE A 131 -7.54 14.16 6.51
CA ILE A 131 -8.42 13.29 7.30
C ILE A 131 -7.60 12.11 7.77
N HIS A 132 -7.52 11.93 9.08
CA HIS A 132 -6.81 10.81 9.70
C HIS A 132 -7.78 10.06 10.60
N LEU A 133 -8.09 8.82 10.26
CA LEU A 133 -9.11 8.04 10.94
C LEU A 133 -8.45 7.05 11.91
N LEU A 134 -8.74 7.18 13.20
CA LEU A 134 -8.36 6.20 14.22
C LEU A 134 -9.45 5.13 14.31
N ALA A 135 -9.09 3.87 14.17
CA ALA A 135 -10.05 2.76 14.15
C ALA A 135 -9.77 1.72 15.24
N ALA A 136 -10.83 1.16 15.82
CA ALA A 136 -10.78 0.02 16.73
C ALA A 136 -11.32 -1.23 16.02
N LEU A 137 -10.44 -2.19 15.76
CA LEU A 137 -10.71 -3.41 14.99
C LEU A 137 -10.69 -4.66 15.87
N ASP A 138 -11.73 -5.48 15.79
CA ASP A 138 -11.79 -6.79 16.43
C ASP A 138 -10.77 -7.78 15.85
N HIS A 139 -10.01 -8.45 16.72
CA HIS A 139 -9.01 -9.44 16.33
C HIS A 139 -9.61 -10.73 15.78
N THR A 140 -10.83 -11.10 16.16
CA THR A 140 -11.41 -12.39 15.81
C THR A 140 -11.83 -12.38 14.34
N MET A 141 -12.79 -11.53 14.02
CA MET A 141 -13.43 -11.43 12.72
C MET A 141 -12.86 -10.29 11.87
N GLY A 142 -12.09 -9.36 12.45
CA GLY A 142 -11.54 -8.22 11.72
C GLY A 142 -12.57 -7.11 11.47
N LEU A 143 -13.53 -6.92 12.36
CA LEU A 143 -14.59 -5.93 12.20
C LEU A 143 -14.16 -4.60 12.81
N VAL A 144 -14.40 -3.49 12.14
CA VAL A 144 -14.18 -2.15 12.71
C VAL A 144 -15.38 -1.80 13.58
N LEU A 145 -15.20 -1.81 14.89
CA LEU A 145 -16.27 -1.56 15.86
C LEU A 145 -16.46 -0.08 16.15
N ALA A 146 -15.40 0.70 16.00
CA ALA A 146 -15.43 2.15 16.18
C ALA A 146 -14.41 2.81 15.25
N GLN A 147 -14.73 4.02 14.81
CA GLN A 147 -13.84 4.87 14.03
C GLN A 147 -14.08 6.33 14.43
N LEU A 148 -13.00 7.12 14.49
CA LEU A 148 -13.04 8.54 14.82
C LEU A 148 -12.09 9.32 13.91
N ASP A 149 -12.47 10.52 13.50
CA ASP A 149 -11.57 11.44 12.81
C ASP A 149 -10.68 12.19 13.82
N VAL A 150 -9.37 12.09 13.61
CA VAL A 150 -8.34 12.83 14.32
C VAL A 150 -8.26 14.20 13.66
N GLN A 151 -9.11 15.10 14.16
CA GLN A 151 -9.24 16.47 13.68
C GLN A 151 -7.88 17.18 13.63
N GLU A 152 -7.73 18.17 12.74
CA GLU A 152 -6.44 18.85 12.46
C GLU A 152 -5.73 19.46 13.68
N LYS A 153 -6.46 19.86 14.73
CA LYS A 153 -5.91 20.44 15.97
C LYS A 153 -5.61 19.41 17.06
N THR A 154 -5.95 18.15 16.82
CA THR A 154 -5.81 17.04 17.76
C THR A 154 -4.78 16.04 17.24
N ASN A 155 -4.34 15.13 18.09
CA ASN A 155 -3.43 14.06 17.70
C ASN A 155 -4.03 12.69 18.07
N GLU A 156 -3.52 11.63 17.46
CA GLU A 156 -4.01 10.26 17.68
C GLU A 156 -3.99 9.85 19.17
N ILE A 157 -3.08 10.41 19.97
CA ILE A 157 -2.99 10.14 21.41
C ILE A 157 -4.24 10.68 22.12
N THR A 158 -4.64 11.92 21.84
CA THR A 158 -5.86 12.51 22.44
C THR A 158 -7.16 11.81 22.03
N CYS A 159 -7.18 11.20 20.84
CA CYS A 159 -8.35 10.52 20.30
C CYS A 159 -8.50 9.05 20.78
N PHE A 160 -7.50 8.51 21.47
CA PHE A 160 -7.50 7.12 21.91
C PHE A 160 -8.62 6.80 22.92
N GLN A 161 -8.80 7.64 23.94
CA GLN A 161 -9.86 7.43 24.94
C GLN A 161 -11.26 7.68 24.35
N PRO A 162 -11.55 8.79 23.63
CA PRO A 162 -12.85 9.02 23.01
C PRO A 162 -13.28 7.90 22.05
N LEU A 163 -12.35 7.35 21.26
CA LEU A 163 -12.64 6.22 20.38
C LEU A 163 -13.15 5.01 21.18
N LEU A 164 -12.49 4.69 22.30
CA LEU A 164 -12.82 3.53 23.13
C LEU A 164 -14.07 3.75 24.00
N GLU A 165 -14.44 4.99 24.29
CA GLU A 165 -15.72 5.33 24.95
C GLU A 165 -16.93 4.94 24.11
N SER A 166 -16.82 4.98 22.78
CA SER A 166 -17.88 4.53 21.88
C SER A 166 -18.14 3.01 21.95
N ILE A 167 -17.24 2.25 22.55
CA ILE A 167 -17.37 0.81 22.76
C ILE A 167 -17.94 0.57 24.17
N ALA A 168 -19.18 0.07 24.20
CA ALA A 168 -19.95 -0.11 25.43
C ALA A 168 -19.28 -1.06 26.44
N ASP A 169 -18.69 -2.17 25.96
CA ASP A 169 -18.12 -3.22 26.80
C ASP A 169 -16.64 -3.50 26.45
N LEU A 170 -15.74 -2.91 27.25
CA LEU A 170 -14.30 -3.13 27.22
C LEU A 170 -13.79 -4.02 28.36
N ALA A 171 -14.63 -4.37 29.34
CA ALA A 171 -14.19 -5.15 30.48
C ALA A 171 -13.66 -6.52 30.01
N GLY A 172 -12.50 -6.92 30.53
CA GLY A 172 -11.81 -8.15 30.11
C GLY A 172 -11.28 -8.16 28.67
N THR A 173 -11.42 -7.07 27.91
CA THR A 173 -10.93 -6.97 26.53
C THR A 173 -9.46 -6.53 26.53
N VAL A 174 -8.65 -7.15 25.68
CA VAL A 174 -7.24 -6.81 25.51
C VAL A 174 -7.06 -5.84 24.34
N VAL A 175 -6.68 -4.61 24.64
CA VAL A 175 -6.36 -3.61 23.61
C VAL A 175 -4.90 -3.76 23.18
N THR A 176 -4.70 -3.92 21.88
CA THR A 176 -3.39 -3.92 21.23
C THR A 176 -3.23 -2.63 20.46
N SER A 177 -2.08 -2.00 20.61
CA SER A 177 -1.81 -0.73 19.94
C SER A 177 -0.39 -0.70 19.43
N ASP A 178 -0.15 0.23 18.52
CA ASP A 178 1.17 0.53 18.01
C ASP A 178 2.10 1.06 19.14
N ALA A 179 3.35 1.34 18.76
CA ALA A 179 4.32 1.85 19.72
C ALA A 179 4.04 3.30 20.13
N MET A 180 3.48 4.13 19.26
CA MET A 180 3.15 5.53 19.56
C MET A 180 2.14 5.63 20.70
N HIS A 181 1.16 4.70 20.76
CA HIS A 181 0.17 4.61 21.82
C HIS A 181 0.68 3.94 23.11
N THR A 182 1.96 3.56 23.18
CA THR A 182 2.59 3.07 24.43
C THR A 182 2.78 4.24 25.41
N GLN A 183 1.68 4.72 25.97
CA GLN A 183 1.59 5.83 26.91
C GLN A 183 1.07 5.32 28.26
N ARG A 184 1.53 5.94 29.35
CA ARG A 184 1.14 5.53 30.71
C ARG A 184 -0.34 5.83 30.97
N GLU A 185 -0.80 7.01 30.56
CA GLU A 185 -2.20 7.44 30.70
C GLU A 185 -3.18 6.52 29.98
N HIS A 186 -2.81 5.99 28.80
CA HIS A 186 -3.64 4.99 28.11
C HIS A 186 -3.73 3.68 28.88
N ALA A 187 -2.61 3.25 29.50
CA ALA A 187 -2.61 2.04 30.32
C ALA A 187 -3.49 2.22 31.55
N ASP A 188 -3.37 3.34 32.25
CA ASP A 188 -4.19 3.67 33.42
C ASP A 188 -5.68 3.73 33.07
N TYR A 189 -6.03 4.38 31.95
CA TYR A 189 -7.41 4.42 31.43
C TYR A 189 -7.98 3.02 31.17
N LEU A 190 -7.23 2.16 30.46
CA LEU A 190 -7.68 0.81 30.13
C LEU A 190 -7.89 -0.03 31.40
N LEU A 191 -6.95 0.05 32.35
CA LEU A 191 -7.07 -0.63 33.63
C LEU A 191 -8.27 -0.12 34.44
N GLY A 192 -8.51 1.19 34.45
CA GLY A 192 -9.66 1.81 35.11
C GLY A 192 -11.01 1.33 34.55
N ARG A 193 -11.07 0.96 33.27
CA ARG A 193 -12.26 0.35 32.63
C ARG A 193 -12.32 -1.18 32.73
N GLY A 194 -11.44 -1.80 33.52
CA GLY A 194 -11.35 -3.25 33.65
C GLY A 194 -10.86 -3.96 32.38
N ALA A 195 -10.28 -3.21 31.44
CA ALA A 195 -9.66 -3.73 30.24
C ALA A 195 -8.19 -4.08 30.49
N HIS A 196 -7.59 -4.78 29.54
CA HIS A 196 -6.18 -5.12 29.54
C HIS A 196 -5.49 -4.54 28.32
N TYR A 197 -4.17 -4.45 28.35
CA TYR A 197 -3.40 -4.00 27.21
C TYR A 197 -2.25 -4.96 26.88
N ILE A 198 -1.81 -4.94 25.63
CA ILE A 198 -0.48 -5.40 25.23
C ILE A 198 0.12 -4.43 24.21
N VAL A 199 1.24 -3.83 24.56
CA VAL A 199 1.83 -2.71 23.82
C VAL A 199 3.27 -2.99 23.45
N ILE A 200 3.67 -2.61 22.23
CA ILE A 200 5.02 -2.83 21.71
C ILE A 200 5.94 -1.66 22.10
N VAL A 201 7.00 -1.97 22.81
CA VAL A 201 7.94 -0.96 23.33
C VAL A 201 9.08 -0.70 22.33
N LYS A 202 9.09 0.49 21.70
CA LYS A 202 10.15 0.96 20.80
C LYS A 202 11.05 2.01 21.47
N ARG A 203 11.70 2.87 20.67
CA ARG A 203 12.65 3.89 21.15
C ARG A 203 11.98 5.09 21.82
N ASN A 204 10.66 5.26 21.67
CA ASN A 204 9.87 6.29 22.33
C ASN A 204 9.83 6.11 23.86
N GLN A 205 9.89 4.87 24.36
CA GLN A 205 9.92 4.56 25.81
C GLN A 205 11.32 4.07 26.25
N LYS A 206 12.31 4.98 26.23
CA LYS A 206 13.74 4.64 26.42
C LYS A 206 14.02 3.91 27.75
N LYS A 207 13.46 4.38 28.87
CA LYS A 207 13.68 3.82 30.22
C LYS A 207 13.07 2.42 30.34
N LEU A 208 11.80 2.27 29.96
CA LEU A 208 11.11 0.98 29.93
C LEU A 208 11.83 -0.03 29.03
N ARG A 209 12.23 0.39 27.82
CA ARG A 209 12.98 -0.48 26.90
C ARG A 209 14.33 -0.93 27.48
N ARG A 210 15.00 -0.07 28.26
CA ARG A 210 16.25 -0.41 28.94
C ARG A 210 16.01 -1.50 29.99
N GLN A 211 14.98 -1.34 30.84
CA GLN A 211 14.59 -2.36 31.82
C GLN A 211 14.21 -3.68 31.15
N LEU A 212 13.41 -3.62 30.08
CA LEU A 212 13.05 -4.83 29.33
C LEU A 212 14.27 -5.53 28.76
N LYS A 213 15.29 -4.80 28.30
CA LYS A 213 16.54 -5.40 27.81
C LYS A 213 17.41 -6.01 28.91
N SER A 214 17.36 -5.48 30.14
CA SER A 214 18.18 -5.96 31.26
C SER A 214 17.60 -7.19 31.96
N LEU A 215 16.36 -7.58 31.65
CA LEU A 215 15.79 -8.84 32.16
C LEU A 215 16.64 -10.05 31.73
N PRO A 216 16.72 -11.10 32.55
CA PRO A 216 17.59 -12.26 32.32
C PRO A 216 17.03 -13.21 31.24
N TRP A 217 16.80 -12.69 30.02
CA TRP A 217 16.22 -13.45 28.89
C TRP A 217 16.98 -14.71 28.50
N LYS A 218 18.27 -14.82 28.86
CA LYS A 218 19.07 -16.02 28.65
C LYS A 218 18.62 -17.17 29.56
N GLN A 219 18.21 -16.87 30.80
CA GLN A 219 17.77 -17.84 31.80
C GLN A 219 16.30 -18.26 31.61
N ILE A 220 15.49 -17.43 30.95
CA ILE A 220 14.08 -17.75 30.69
C ILE A 220 13.99 -18.79 29.56
N PRO A 221 13.27 -19.92 29.77
CA PRO A 221 13.12 -20.95 28.76
C PRO A 221 12.34 -20.45 27.54
N LEU A 222 12.51 -21.11 26.39
CA LEU A 222 11.71 -20.82 25.22
C LEU A 222 10.29 -21.38 25.43
N GLN A 223 9.29 -20.51 25.51
CA GLN A 223 7.90 -20.89 25.83
C GLN A 223 7.00 -21.00 24.60
N GLY A 224 7.48 -20.57 23.42
CA GLY A 224 6.73 -20.75 22.19
C GLY A 224 7.57 -20.53 20.95
N ARG A 225 7.28 -21.30 19.91
CA ARG A 225 7.95 -21.21 18.61
C ARG A 225 6.93 -21.48 17.52
N THR A 226 6.77 -20.51 16.61
CA THR A 226 5.93 -20.67 15.42
C THR A 226 6.78 -20.55 14.18
N ARG A 227 6.52 -21.40 13.18
CA ARG A 227 7.13 -21.34 11.85
C ARG A 227 6.04 -21.08 10.83
N ASN A 228 6.20 -20.04 10.02
CA ASN A 228 5.36 -19.82 8.85
C ASN A 228 6.23 -19.83 7.60
N ALA A 229 5.60 -20.16 6.48
CA ALA A 229 6.18 -20.17 5.16
C ALA A 229 5.18 -19.57 4.18
N GLY A 230 5.57 -18.55 3.42
CA GLY A 230 4.70 -17.88 2.46
C GLY A 230 5.39 -16.67 1.81
N HIS A 231 4.94 -16.29 0.60
CA HIS A 231 5.48 -15.17 -0.18
C HIS A 231 7.02 -15.19 -0.31
N GLY A 232 7.59 -16.37 -0.62
CA GLY A 232 9.04 -16.55 -0.78
C GLY A 232 9.87 -16.45 0.51
N ARG A 233 9.24 -16.38 1.68
CA ARG A 233 9.91 -16.19 2.97
C ARG A 233 9.54 -17.29 3.96
N SER A 234 10.50 -17.69 4.76
CA SER A 234 10.28 -18.48 5.97
C SER A 234 10.48 -17.60 7.18
N GLU A 235 9.56 -17.68 8.13
CA GLU A 235 9.59 -16.86 9.33
C GLU A 235 9.46 -17.75 10.55
N ILE A 236 10.41 -17.61 11.48
CA ILE A 236 10.39 -18.25 12.78
C ILE A 236 10.23 -17.15 13.82
N ARG A 237 9.16 -17.22 14.61
CA ARG A 237 9.00 -16.39 15.81
C ARG A 237 9.26 -17.27 17.04
N ARG A 238 10.04 -16.74 17.97
CA ARG A 238 10.33 -17.33 19.28
C ARG A 238 9.87 -16.35 20.34
N ILE A 239 9.05 -16.80 21.27
CA ILE A 239 8.55 -15.98 22.37
C ILE A 239 9.13 -16.46 23.71
N LYS A 240 9.54 -15.48 24.52
CA LYS A 240 9.87 -15.63 25.93
C LYS A 240 9.06 -14.62 26.71
N VAL A 241 8.56 -15.03 27.86
CA VAL A 241 7.71 -14.22 28.74
C VAL A 241 8.28 -14.30 30.15
N ALA A 242 8.42 -13.15 30.80
CA ALA A 242 8.82 -13.02 32.19
C ALA A 242 7.68 -12.42 32.98
N THR A 243 7.32 -13.02 34.12
CA THR A 243 6.48 -12.36 35.11
C THR A 243 7.29 -11.24 35.77
N VAL A 244 6.71 -10.05 35.86
CA VAL A 244 7.40 -8.84 36.32
C VAL A 244 6.44 -8.03 37.19
N ASN A 245 6.98 -7.39 38.23
CA ASN A 245 6.19 -6.54 39.14
C ASN A 245 6.69 -5.09 39.19
N ASN A 246 7.93 -4.82 38.72
CA ASN A 246 8.61 -3.54 38.90
C ASN A 246 9.04 -2.87 37.58
N LEU A 247 8.21 -3.00 36.53
CA LEU A 247 8.46 -2.26 35.29
C LEU A 247 7.95 -0.82 35.39
N LEU A 248 8.63 0.10 34.71
CA LEU A 248 8.24 1.51 34.60
C LEU A 248 7.03 1.72 33.67
N PHE A 249 5.99 0.88 33.79
CA PHE A 249 4.76 0.97 33.02
C PHE A 249 3.56 0.52 33.87
N PRO A 250 2.44 1.27 33.94
CA PRO A 250 1.36 1.02 34.88
C PRO A 250 0.72 -0.34 34.71
N GLY A 251 0.53 -1.07 35.81
CA GLY A 251 -0.15 -2.37 35.83
C GLY A 251 0.57 -3.50 35.07
N ALA A 252 1.81 -3.31 34.62
CA ALA A 252 2.56 -4.32 33.90
C ALA A 252 2.84 -5.56 34.74
N ARG A 253 2.35 -6.73 34.30
CA ARG A 253 2.50 -8.02 34.98
C ARG A 253 3.37 -9.02 34.23
N GLN A 254 3.45 -8.89 32.91
CA GLN A 254 4.32 -9.72 32.08
C GLN A 254 5.12 -8.89 31.06
N ALA A 255 6.40 -9.22 30.93
CA ALA A 255 7.30 -8.74 29.90
C ALA A 255 7.45 -9.79 28.81
N VAL A 256 7.37 -9.39 27.54
CA VAL A 256 7.45 -10.30 26.39
C VAL A 256 8.64 -9.94 25.51
N GLN A 257 9.46 -10.94 25.17
CA GLN A 257 10.48 -10.85 24.13
C GLN A 257 10.10 -11.76 22.97
N ILE A 258 9.90 -11.17 21.78
CA ILE A 258 9.68 -11.91 20.54
C ILE A 258 10.92 -11.75 19.66
N LYS A 259 11.63 -12.85 19.39
CA LYS A 259 12.67 -12.92 18.38
C LYS A 259 12.07 -13.42 17.08
N ARG A 260 12.14 -12.58 16.05
CA ARG A 260 11.63 -12.85 14.70
C ARG A 260 12.80 -13.07 13.77
N ARG A 261 13.01 -14.31 13.34
CA ARG A 261 13.97 -14.70 12.32
C ARG A 261 13.22 -14.84 11.00
N ARG A 262 13.51 -13.97 10.03
CA ARG A 262 12.99 -14.06 8.67
C ARG A 262 14.12 -14.53 7.77
N THR A 263 13.94 -15.66 7.12
CA THR A 263 14.86 -16.20 6.13
C THR A 263 14.16 -16.17 4.78
N ASP A 264 14.69 -15.36 3.89
CA ASP A 264 14.28 -15.36 2.50
C ASP A 264 14.65 -16.71 1.87
N ARG A 265 13.68 -17.42 1.29
CA ARG A 265 13.89 -18.79 0.80
C ARG A 265 14.71 -18.82 -0.50
N LYS A 266 14.69 -17.74 -1.27
CA LYS A 266 15.39 -17.62 -2.55
C LYS A 266 16.86 -17.25 -2.36
N THR A 267 17.13 -16.33 -1.43
CA THR A 267 18.48 -15.81 -1.19
C THR A 267 19.19 -16.43 0.02
N GLY A 268 18.48 -17.19 0.87
CA GLY A 268 18.98 -17.68 2.16
C GLY A 268 19.22 -16.58 3.21
N LYS A 269 19.09 -15.30 2.84
CA LYS A 269 19.38 -14.16 3.72
C LYS A 269 18.48 -14.19 4.95
N THR A 270 19.11 -14.23 6.12
CA THR A 270 18.43 -14.29 7.40
C THR A 270 18.50 -12.93 8.10
N THR A 271 17.35 -12.37 8.47
CA THR A 271 17.24 -11.19 9.33
C THR A 271 16.64 -11.58 10.67
N VAL A 272 17.30 -11.20 11.77
CA VAL A 272 16.77 -11.41 13.13
C VAL A 272 16.42 -10.06 13.74
N LYS A 273 15.15 -9.88 14.13
CA LYS A 273 14.68 -8.71 14.88
C LYS A 273 14.18 -9.15 16.26
N THR A 274 14.51 -8.38 17.29
CA THR A 274 13.98 -8.57 18.65
C THR A 274 12.96 -7.48 18.95
N ILE A 275 11.75 -7.89 19.31
CA ILE A 275 10.63 -7.03 19.67
C ILE A 275 10.36 -7.23 21.16
N TYR A 276 10.13 -6.14 21.87
CA TYR A 276 9.72 -6.17 23.27
C TYR A 276 8.28 -5.67 23.38
N ALA A 277 7.47 -6.33 24.19
CA ALA A 277 6.13 -5.90 24.54
C ALA A 277 5.91 -6.05 26.05
N VAL A 278 4.93 -5.32 26.57
CA VAL A 278 4.50 -5.41 27.97
C VAL A 278 2.99 -5.52 28.03
N THR A 279 2.47 -6.27 28.99
CA THR A 279 1.04 -6.49 29.19
C THR A 279 0.65 -6.41 30.65
N SER A 280 -0.60 -6.01 30.90
CA SER A 280 -1.24 -6.05 32.22
C SER A 280 -1.72 -7.44 32.63
N LEU A 281 -1.83 -8.37 31.68
CA LEU A 281 -2.30 -9.73 31.93
C LEU A 281 -1.30 -10.48 32.81
N THR A 282 -1.80 -11.23 33.80
CA THR A 282 -0.98 -12.15 34.60
C THR A 282 -0.72 -13.44 33.83
N ALA A 283 0.23 -14.24 34.32
CA ALA A 283 0.53 -15.55 33.75
C ALA A 283 -0.65 -16.55 33.81
N GLU A 284 -1.59 -16.34 34.74
CA GLU A 284 -2.83 -17.11 34.88
C GLU A 284 -3.88 -16.67 33.85
N GLN A 285 -3.90 -15.38 33.51
CA GLN A 285 -4.86 -14.81 32.56
C GLN A 285 -4.45 -15.01 31.10
N ALA A 286 -3.15 -15.04 30.81
CA ALA A 286 -2.65 -15.16 29.44
C ALA A 286 -1.38 -16.00 29.33
N THR A 287 -1.50 -17.06 28.54
CA THR A 287 -0.36 -17.92 28.17
C THR A 287 0.57 -17.21 27.18
N PRO A 288 1.86 -17.58 27.12
CA PRO A 288 2.78 -17.09 26.09
C PRO A 288 2.26 -17.27 24.65
N ALA A 289 1.55 -18.36 24.36
CA ALA A 289 0.95 -18.58 23.05
C ALA A 289 -0.13 -17.54 22.72
N GLN A 290 -1.03 -17.25 23.67
CA GLN A 290 -2.05 -16.21 23.53
C GLN A 290 -1.42 -14.83 23.36
N LEU A 291 -0.41 -14.46 24.16
CA LEU A 291 0.32 -13.20 24.01
C LEU A 291 0.99 -13.07 22.63
N SER A 292 1.57 -14.17 22.11
CA SER A 292 2.15 -14.18 20.75
C SER A 292 1.08 -13.97 19.69
N SER A 293 -0.10 -14.58 19.86
CA SER A 293 -1.25 -14.42 18.97
C SER A 293 -1.76 -12.98 18.98
N LEU A 294 -1.90 -12.36 20.16
CA LEU A 294 -2.34 -10.96 20.30
C LEU A 294 -1.42 -9.99 19.56
N VAL A 295 -0.09 -10.09 19.76
CA VAL A 295 0.89 -9.23 19.06
C VAL A 295 0.87 -9.47 17.55
N ARG A 296 0.63 -10.71 17.11
CA ARG A 296 0.55 -11.02 15.68
C ARG A 296 -0.74 -10.49 15.06
N ASN A 297 -1.86 -10.66 15.74
CA ASN A 297 -3.18 -10.30 15.23
C ASN A 297 -3.40 -8.78 15.18
N HIS A 298 -2.59 -7.99 15.90
CA HIS A 298 -2.53 -6.54 15.72
C HIS A 298 -2.35 -6.15 14.24
N TRP A 299 -1.54 -6.90 13.47
CA TRP A 299 -1.33 -6.65 12.03
C TRP A 299 -2.61 -6.78 11.17
N LYS A 300 -3.72 -7.29 11.70
CA LYS A 300 -5.00 -7.32 10.98
C LYS A 300 -5.52 -5.93 10.67
N VAL A 301 -5.18 -4.91 11.47
CA VAL A 301 -5.55 -3.51 11.18
C VAL A 301 -4.78 -2.95 9.98
N GLU A 302 -3.49 -3.25 9.86
CA GLU A 302 -2.71 -2.93 8.66
C GLU A 302 -3.24 -3.70 7.43
N ALA A 303 -3.67 -4.95 7.60
CA ALA A 303 -4.29 -5.72 6.52
C ALA A 303 -5.63 -5.10 6.07
N LEU A 304 -6.43 -4.55 6.99
CA LEU A 304 -7.62 -3.78 6.67
C LEU A 304 -7.26 -2.55 5.83
N HIS A 305 -6.24 -1.78 6.26
CA HIS A 305 -5.78 -0.59 5.53
C HIS A 305 -5.37 -0.96 4.09
N HIS A 306 -4.59 -2.03 3.93
CA HIS A 306 -4.20 -2.53 2.61
C HIS A 306 -5.41 -2.93 1.75
N ILE A 307 -6.43 -3.60 2.32
CA ILE A 307 -7.66 -3.95 1.58
C ILE A 307 -8.38 -2.67 1.11
N ARG A 308 -8.51 -1.66 1.97
CA ARG A 308 -9.11 -0.37 1.60
C ARG A 308 -8.34 0.29 0.45
N ASP A 309 -7.02 0.27 0.48
CA ASP A 309 -6.18 0.91 -0.55
C ASP A 309 -6.16 0.15 -1.86
N THR A 310 -6.03 -1.17 -1.82
CA THR A 310 -5.87 -1.99 -3.04
C THR A 310 -7.20 -2.39 -3.66
N THR A 311 -8.19 -2.75 -2.83
CA THR A 311 -9.48 -3.27 -3.32
C THR A 311 -10.47 -2.14 -3.60
N PHE A 312 -10.46 -1.08 -2.78
CA PHE A 312 -11.35 0.08 -2.93
C PHE A 312 -10.66 1.33 -3.48
N THR A 313 -9.36 1.25 -3.80
CA THR A 313 -8.58 2.36 -4.37
C THR A 313 -8.68 3.64 -3.51
N GLU A 314 -8.74 3.48 -2.19
CA GLU A 314 -9.07 4.57 -1.27
C GLU A 314 -8.07 5.73 -1.35
N ASP A 315 -6.77 5.45 -1.36
CA ASP A 315 -5.72 6.47 -1.49
C ASP A 315 -5.71 7.17 -2.87
N ALA A 316 -6.30 6.56 -3.89
CA ALA A 316 -6.47 7.14 -5.21
C ALA A 316 -7.78 7.94 -5.35
N SER A 317 -8.67 7.91 -4.35
CA SER A 317 -9.95 8.60 -4.39
C SER A 317 -9.78 10.11 -4.45
N GLN A 318 -10.47 10.75 -5.40
CA GLN A 318 -10.48 12.21 -5.55
C GLN A 318 -11.70 12.88 -4.87
N LEU A 319 -12.43 12.14 -4.05
CA LEU A 319 -13.56 12.69 -3.30
C LEU A 319 -13.05 13.64 -2.21
N ARG A 320 -13.55 14.88 -2.22
CA ARG A 320 -13.06 16.00 -1.39
C ARG A 320 -14.19 16.89 -0.87
N ALA A 321 -15.44 16.43 -0.88
CA ALA A 321 -16.57 17.25 -0.46
C ALA A 321 -16.93 16.94 0.99
N GLY A 322 -16.68 17.88 1.91
CA GLY A 322 -17.06 17.77 3.33
C GLY A 322 -16.73 16.40 3.93
N ASN A 323 -17.71 15.77 4.60
CA ASN A 323 -17.57 14.47 5.25
C ASN A 323 -17.62 13.27 4.29
N ALA A 324 -17.79 13.48 2.99
CA ALA A 324 -17.97 12.38 2.03
C ALA A 324 -16.78 11.40 1.97
N PRO A 325 -15.51 11.82 2.09
CA PRO A 325 -14.38 10.88 2.13
C PRO A 325 -14.41 9.98 3.37
N ARG A 326 -14.74 10.55 4.54
CA ARG A 326 -14.92 9.80 5.79
C ARG A 326 -16.09 8.84 5.68
N ALA A 327 -17.24 9.29 5.17
CA ALA A 327 -18.41 8.44 4.96
C ALA A 327 -18.09 7.26 4.03
N MET A 328 -17.33 7.48 2.96
CA MET A 328 -16.88 6.39 2.08
C MET A 328 -15.93 5.41 2.78
N ALA A 329 -15.07 5.87 3.69
CA ALA A 329 -14.28 4.98 4.53
C ALA A 329 -15.17 4.11 5.44
N THR A 330 -16.21 4.70 6.03
CA THR A 330 -17.22 3.98 6.82
C THR A 330 -17.94 2.90 5.99
N TRP A 331 -18.36 3.24 4.77
CA TRP A 331 -19.00 2.28 3.87
C TRP A 331 -18.09 1.14 3.45
N ARG A 332 -16.79 1.41 3.25
CA ARG A 332 -15.79 0.37 2.97
C ARG A 332 -15.59 -0.54 4.17
N ASN A 333 -15.55 0.01 5.39
CA ASN A 333 -15.48 -0.80 6.61
C ASN A 333 -16.74 -1.68 6.76
N LEU A 334 -17.93 -1.14 6.47
CA LEU A 334 -19.18 -1.91 6.44
C LEU A 334 -19.08 -3.05 5.43
N ALA A 335 -18.68 -2.77 4.20
CA ALA A 335 -18.61 -3.78 3.14
C ALA A 335 -17.61 -4.90 3.50
N ILE A 336 -16.43 -4.54 4.01
CA ILE A 336 -15.44 -5.52 4.46
C ILE A 336 -15.99 -6.35 5.63
N GLY A 337 -16.63 -5.70 6.60
CA GLY A 337 -17.20 -6.37 7.78
C GLY A 337 -18.32 -7.34 7.41
N ALA A 338 -19.29 -6.89 6.61
CA ALA A 338 -20.40 -7.71 6.14
C ALA A 338 -19.93 -8.93 5.34
N LEU A 339 -18.95 -8.77 4.45
CA LEU A 339 -18.37 -9.90 3.71
C LEU A 339 -17.62 -10.89 4.62
N ARG A 340 -16.95 -10.40 5.67
CA ARG A 340 -16.29 -11.28 6.66
C ARG A 340 -17.30 -12.05 7.49
N LEU A 341 -18.44 -11.46 7.81
CA LEU A 341 -19.55 -12.12 8.52
C LEU A 341 -20.14 -13.28 7.70
N THR A 342 -20.10 -13.22 6.36
CA THR A 342 -20.48 -14.35 5.49
C THR A 342 -19.36 -15.38 5.27
N GLY A 343 -18.24 -15.26 6.00
CA GLY A 343 -17.10 -16.18 5.88
C GLY A 343 -16.14 -15.87 4.73
N ALA A 344 -16.26 -14.72 4.05
CA ALA A 344 -15.36 -14.39 2.94
C ALA A 344 -13.93 -14.12 3.43
N THR A 345 -12.98 -14.89 2.90
CA THR A 345 -11.54 -14.71 3.17
C THR A 345 -10.85 -13.79 2.16
N ASN A 346 -11.39 -13.69 0.94
CA ASN A 346 -10.93 -12.79 -0.12
C ASN A 346 -12.01 -11.75 -0.47
N ILE A 347 -11.81 -10.52 0.01
CA ILE A 347 -12.75 -9.42 -0.17
C ILE A 347 -12.93 -9.04 -1.65
N ALA A 348 -11.85 -9.00 -2.44
CA ALA A 348 -11.95 -8.65 -3.85
C ALA A 348 -12.77 -9.67 -4.65
N ALA A 349 -12.62 -10.96 -4.36
CA ALA A 349 -13.42 -12.01 -4.97
C ALA A 349 -14.89 -11.91 -4.55
N ALA A 350 -15.15 -11.66 -3.26
CA ALA A 350 -16.51 -11.53 -2.74
C ALA A 350 -17.26 -10.31 -3.29
N LEU A 351 -16.57 -9.17 -3.48
CA LEU A 351 -17.14 -8.00 -4.16
C LEU A 351 -17.53 -8.33 -5.61
N ARG A 352 -16.65 -9.01 -6.36
CA ARG A 352 -16.98 -9.47 -7.73
C ARG A 352 -18.14 -10.45 -7.75
N HIS A 353 -18.22 -11.34 -6.76
CA HIS A 353 -19.34 -12.26 -6.61
C HIS A 353 -20.67 -11.51 -6.37
N ASN A 354 -20.66 -10.49 -5.52
CA ASN A 354 -21.84 -9.63 -5.31
C ASN A 354 -22.18 -8.78 -6.54
N ALA A 355 -21.19 -8.30 -7.29
CA ALA A 355 -21.40 -7.49 -8.49
C ALA A 355 -22.18 -8.22 -9.59
N ARG A 356 -22.07 -9.56 -9.66
CA ARG A 356 -22.76 -10.39 -10.66
C ARG A 356 -24.25 -10.52 -10.41
N GLU A 357 -24.72 -10.25 -9.19
CA GLU A 357 -26.13 -10.38 -8.85
C GLU A 357 -26.55 -9.32 -7.82
N PRO A 358 -27.31 -8.29 -8.26
CA PRO A 358 -27.66 -7.14 -7.42
C PRO A 358 -28.44 -7.48 -6.14
N ARG A 359 -28.98 -8.69 -6.00
CA ARG A 359 -29.69 -9.17 -4.79
C ARG A 359 -28.75 -9.63 -3.68
N ARG A 360 -27.53 -10.06 -4.01
CA ARG A 360 -26.57 -10.62 -3.03
C ARG A 360 -26.10 -9.62 -1.97
N PRO A 361 -25.94 -8.32 -2.27
CA PRO A 361 -25.73 -7.32 -1.22
C PRO A 361 -26.82 -7.29 -0.14
N LEU A 362 -28.05 -7.69 -0.46
CA LEU A 362 -29.14 -7.81 0.53
C LEU A 362 -29.10 -9.13 1.30
N ALA A 363 -28.76 -10.22 0.60
CA ALA A 363 -28.74 -11.59 1.11
C ALA A 363 -27.43 -11.99 1.84
N SER A 364 -26.44 -11.11 1.93
CA SER A 364 -25.15 -11.31 2.62
C SER A 364 -25.26 -11.49 4.15
N SER A 365 -26.34 -12.09 4.62
CA SER A 365 -26.57 -12.54 5.98
C SER A 365 -27.33 -13.87 6.08
N ASP A 366 -27.74 -14.48 4.96
CA ASP A 366 -28.48 -15.75 5.00
C ASP A 366 -27.51 -16.90 4.75
N SER A 367 -27.31 -17.70 5.80
CA SER A 367 -26.52 -18.92 5.79
C SER A 367 -27.24 -20.05 5.04
N HIS A 368 -26.46 -20.85 4.31
CA HIS A 368 -26.76 -22.13 3.66
C HIS A 368 -27.54 -22.05 2.33
N ASP A 369 -26.86 -22.36 1.21
CA ASP A 369 -26.92 -23.70 0.61
C ASP A 369 -25.78 -23.90 -0.41
N HIS A 370 -25.17 -25.09 -0.32
CA HIS A 370 -24.20 -25.62 -1.27
C HIS A 370 -24.92 -26.03 -2.55
N GLU A 371 -24.42 -25.62 -3.72
CA GLU A 371 -24.34 -26.53 -4.87
C GLU A 371 -23.37 -26.04 -5.95
N SER A 372 -22.64 -27.01 -6.49
CA SER A 372 -21.55 -26.89 -7.45
C SER A 372 -22.03 -27.04 -8.88
N SER A 373 -21.57 -26.16 -9.76
CA SER A 373 -21.38 -26.36 -11.21
C SER A 373 -20.70 -25.08 -11.73
N GLY A 374 -19.58 -25.07 -12.43
CA GLY A 374 -19.11 -26.02 -13.42
C GLY A 374 -19.64 -25.60 -14.79
N GLU A 375 -19.05 -24.56 -15.41
CA GLU A 375 -18.93 -24.44 -16.87
C GLU A 375 -18.14 -23.20 -17.32
N SER A 376 -17.28 -23.47 -18.30
CA SER A 376 -16.50 -22.59 -19.16
C SER A 376 -17.31 -22.09 -20.35
N ALA A 377 -17.07 -20.86 -20.83
CA ALA A 377 -16.95 -20.50 -22.25
C ALA A 377 -16.79 -18.98 -22.46
N ASP A 378 -15.67 -18.61 -23.06
CA ASP A 378 -15.53 -17.82 -24.29
C ASP A 378 -16.32 -16.52 -24.56
N ALA A 379 -15.50 -15.46 -24.70
CA ALA A 379 -15.32 -14.65 -25.90
C ALA A 379 -16.04 -13.29 -26.08
N LEU A 380 -15.26 -12.43 -26.75
CA LEU A 380 -15.55 -11.24 -27.55
C LEU A 380 -15.43 -9.86 -26.88
N GLY A 381 -14.52 -9.08 -27.46
CA GLY A 381 -14.23 -7.71 -27.09
C GLY A 381 -15.00 -6.68 -27.92
N ALA A 382 -14.89 -5.44 -27.48
CA ALA A 382 -15.23 -4.25 -28.26
C ALA A 382 -14.40 -3.07 -27.73
N GLU A 383 -13.61 -2.48 -28.62
CA GLU A 383 -12.88 -1.21 -28.43
C GLU A 383 -13.87 -0.03 -28.37
N LEU A 384 -13.56 0.98 -27.53
CA LEU A 384 -14.08 2.34 -27.65
C LEU A 384 -12.98 3.38 -27.33
N PRO A 385 -13.02 4.57 -27.94
CA PRO A 385 -11.84 5.36 -28.30
C PRO A 385 -11.33 6.29 -27.20
N ARG A 386 -10.02 6.55 -27.19
CA ARG A 386 -9.38 7.58 -26.36
C ARG A 386 -9.49 8.95 -27.03
N SER A 387 -10.35 9.83 -26.52
CA SER A 387 -10.32 11.25 -26.83
C SER A 387 -9.17 11.95 -26.09
N ALA A 388 -8.38 12.73 -26.84
CA ALA A 388 -7.31 13.56 -26.33
C ALA A 388 -7.84 14.68 -25.40
N CYS A 389 -7.28 14.80 -24.20
CA CYS A 389 -7.39 16.02 -23.40
C CYS A 389 -6.04 16.76 -23.40
N GLY A 390 -6.08 17.95 -23.98
CA GLY A 390 -4.97 18.89 -24.08
C GLY A 390 -4.41 19.31 -22.73
N GLY A 391 -3.12 19.66 -22.77
CA GLY A 391 -2.36 20.11 -21.62
C GLY A 391 -2.88 21.41 -21.04
N CYS A 392 -2.86 21.50 -19.72
CA CYS A 392 -2.82 22.76 -19.01
C CYS A 392 -1.52 22.75 -18.18
N ALA A 393 -0.51 23.44 -18.70
CA ALA A 393 0.72 23.71 -17.99
C ALA A 393 0.44 24.75 -16.91
N ILE A 394 0.74 24.43 -15.66
CA ILE A 394 0.74 25.40 -14.56
C ILE A 394 2.21 25.67 -14.25
N ASN A 395 2.77 26.68 -14.93
CA ASN A 395 4.11 27.20 -14.69
C ASN A 395 4.08 28.14 -13.48
N GLY A 396 4.63 27.69 -12.37
CA GLY A 396 5.07 28.53 -11.25
C GLY A 396 6.32 27.91 -10.65
N PRO A 397 7.32 28.69 -10.21
CA PRO A 397 8.59 28.15 -9.73
C PRO A 397 8.34 27.36 -8.43
N VAL A 398 8.42 26.04 -8.51
CA VAL A 398 8.48 25.19 -7.33
C VAL A 398 9.91 25.29 -6.81
N THR A 399 10.10 25.85 -5.62
CA THR A 399 11.41 25.82 -4.97
C THR A 399 11.71 24.38 -4.58
N LEU A 400 12.69 23.78 -5.27
CA LEU A 400 13.15 22.42 -5.02
C LEU A 400 14.48 22.47 -4.26
N ILE A 401 14.56 21.70 -3.19
CA ILE A 401 15.78 21.50 -2.42
C ILE A 401 16.37 20.15 -2.85
N VAL A 402 17.64 20.16 -3.25
CA VAL A 402 18.40 18.94 -3.55
C VAL A 402 19.11 18.51 -2.27
N GLU A 403 18.86 17.28 -1.82
CA GLU A 403 19.53 16.73 -0.64
C GLU A 403 20.06 15.32 -0.93
N ARG A 404 21.08 14.91 -0.18
CA ARG A 404 21.45 13.49 -0.13
C ARG A 404 20.31 12.69 0.50
N THR A 405 20.04 11.51 -0.06
CA THR A 405 19.00 10.61 0.45
C THR A 405 19.27 10.19 1.90
N ASP A 406 20.52 10.19 2.37
CA ASP A 406 20.86 9.88 3.77
C ASP A 406 20.94 11.09 4.71
N ALA A 407 20.71 12.31 4.21
CA ALA A 407 20.80 13.54 5.00
C ALA A 407 19.73 13.60 6.12
N ARG A 408 18.62 12.89 5.96
CA ARG A 408 17.57 12.76 6.98
C ARG A 408 16.86 11.42 6.90
N THR A 409 16.16 11.09 7.98
CA THR A 409 15.28 9.92 7.98
C THR A 409 13.96 10.27 7.33
N TRP A 410 13.66 9.62 6.21
CA TRP A 410 12.38 9.78 5.53
C TRP A 410 11.28 8.96 6.22
N PRO A 411 10.08 9.52 6.40
CA PRO A 411 8.92 8.74 6.81
C PRO A 411 8.68 7.57 5.83
N ASP A 412 8.47 6.36 6.37
CA ASP A 412 8.23 5.14 5.58
C ASP A 412 7.08 5.30 4.58
N GLU A 413 6.08 6.11 4.91
CA GLU A 413 4.94 6.45 4.05
C GLU A 413 5.34 7.22 2.78
N GLN A 414 6.31 8.12 2.87
CA GLN A 414 6.74 8.98 1.76
C GLN A 414 7.68 8.25 0.81
N LEU A 415 8.58 7.41 1.35
CA LEU A 415 9.36 6.48 0.52
C LEU A 415 8.46 5.47 -0.18
N ARG A 416 7.40 4.98 0.49
CA ARG A 416 6.44 4.06 -0.14
C ARG A 416 5.71 4.69 -1.32
N GLU A 417 5.30 5.96 -1.22
CA GLU A 417 4.67 6.65 -2.36
C GLU A 417 5.66 6.88 -3.51
N LEU A 418 6.88 7.35 -3.19
CA LEU A 418 7.93 7.60 -4.17
C LEU A 418 8.28 6.34 -4.98
N PHE A 419 8.26 5.16 -4.36
CA PHE A 419 8.54 3.87 -5.00
C PHE A 419 7.26 3.03 -5.28
N SER A 420 6.07 3.64 -5.27
CA SER A 420 4.78 2.91 -5.37
C SER A 420 4.45 2.40 -6.78
N GLU A 421 4.78 3.17 -7.83
CA GLU A 421 4.83 2.65 -9.19
C GLU A 421 6.21 2.04 -9.41
N GLY A 422 6.37 0.81 -8.93
CA GLY A 422 7.59 0.05 -9.09
C GLY A 422 7.82 -0.39 -10.53
N PHE A 423 9.09 -0.51 -10.90
CA PHE A 423 9.52 -1.37 -12.00
C PHE A 423 8.89 -2.77 -11.88
N PRO A 424 8.76 -3.53 -12.99
CA PRO A 424 8.23 -4.90 -12.95
C PRO A 424 8.91 -5.73 -11.86
N GLU A 425 8.19 -6.63 -11.19
CA GLU A 425 8.72 -7.35 -10.01
C GLU A 425 10.02 -8.11 -10.33
N PHE A 426 10.13 -8.65 -11.55
CA PHE A 426 11.31 -9.33 -12.05
C PHE A 426 12.54 -8.43 -12.23
N ILE A 427 12.41 -7.08 -12.26
CA ILE A 427 13.57 -6.17 -12.47
C ILE A 427 14.66 -6.41 -11.44
N THR A 428 14.25 -6.79 -10.24
CA THR A 428 15.14 -7.03 -9.12
C THR A 428 15.69 -8.44 -9.14
N ALA A 429 15.47 -9.25 -10.18
CA ALA A 429 15.90 -10.65 -10.25
C ALA A 429 17.30 -10.84 -10.85
N ASP A 430 17.96 -9.77 -11.32
CA ASP A 430 19.35 -9.86 -11.80
C ASP A 430 20.27 -10.35 -10.67
N ARG A 431 20.77 -11.58 -10.83
CA ARG A 431 21.56 -12.27 -9.79
C ARG A 431 22.96 -11.69 -9.67
N LEU A 432 23.52 -11.18 -10.78
CA LEU A 432 24.88 -10.66 -10.80
C LEU A 432 24.89 -9.25 -10.18
N ALA A 433 23.99 -8.36 -10.60
CA ALA A 433 23.87 -7.02 -10.01
C ALA A 433 23.62 -7.07 -8.49
N LYS A 434 22.85 -8.06 -8.00
CA LYS A 434 22.62 -8.27 -6.56
C LYS A 434 23.88 -8.49 -5.72
N GLN A 435 24.93 -9.09 -6.29
CA GLN A 435 26.18 -9.35 -5.56
C GLN A 435 26.95 -8.04 -5.27
N TYR A 436 26.68 -7.00 -6.04
CA TYR A 436 27.37 -5.71 -5.97
C TYR A 436 26.50 -4.62 -5.34
N ILE A 437 25.16 -4.72 -5.41
CA ILE A 437 24.23 -3.67 -4.96
C ILE A 437 24.38 -3.27 -3.48
N GLY A 438 24.80 -4.21 -2.62
CA GLY A 438 25.07 -3.93 -1.21
C GLY A 438 26.25 -2.97 -1.02
N ARG A 439 27.36 -3.25 -1.73
CA ARG A 439 28.57 -2.40 -1.75
C ARG A 439 28.28 -1.07 -2.42
N ILE A 440 27.54 -1.05 -3.53
CA ILE A 440 27.12 0.20 -4.20
C ILE A 440 26.43 1.16 -3.21
N ARG A 441 25.45 0.66 -2.46
CA ARG A 441 24.68 1.47 -1.50
C ARG A 441 25.50 1.95 -0.30
N GLU A 442 26.57 1.25 0.03
CA GLU A 442 27.45 1.62 1.15
C GLU A 442 28.52 2.60 0.70
N TRP A 443 29.14 2.34 -0.45
CA TRP A 443 30.33 3.04 -0.93
C TRP A 443 30.00 4.32 -1.69
N PHE A 444 28.86 4.37 -2.38
CA PHE A 444 28.45 5.50 -3.23
C PHE A 444 27.13 6.14 -2.74
N ALA A 445 26.87 6.07 -1.43
CA ALA A 445 25.67 6.65 -0.81
C ALA A 445 25.57 8.16 -0.98
N ASP A 446 26.71 8.83 -1.16
CA ASP A 446 26.85 10.25 -1.46
C ASP A 446 26.32 10.63 -2.85
N LEU A 447 26.12 9.66 -3.73
CA LEU A 447 25.54 9.83 -5.07
C LEU A 447 24.05 9.53 -5.16
N ASP A 448 23.40 9.26 -4.01
CA ASP A 448 21.96 9.06 -3.90
C ASP A 448 21.31 10.38 -3.48
N LEU A 449 20.49 10.96 -4.38
CA LEU A 449 19.86 12.25 -4.20
C LEU A 449 18.34 12.12 -4.09
N THR A 450 17.77 13.00 -3.29
CA THR A 450 16.33 13.21 -3.17
C THR A 450 16.02 14.67 -3.42
N LEU A 451 15.11 14.93 -4.36
CA LEU A 451 14.52 16.25 -4.54
C LEU A 451 13.36 16.40 -3.59
N VAL A 452 13.30 17.58 -2.99
CA VAL A 452 12.38 17.88 -1.91
C VAL A 452 11.63 19.17 -2.24
N ASP A 453 10.32 19.20 -2.00
CA ASP A 453 9.57 20.45 -2.08
C ASP A 453 9.85 21.37 -0.88
N GLU A 454 9.33 22.60 -0.96
CA GLU A 454 9.36 23.63 0.09
C GLU A 454 8.83 23.16 1.46
N ARG A 455 8.08 22.06 1.53
CA ARG A 455 7.53 21.49 2.77
C ARG A 455 8.39 20.38 3.34
N GLY A 456 9.54 20.09 2.73
CA GLY A 456 10.42 19.02 3.17
C GLY A 456 9.99 17.62 2.69
N LEU A 457 9.09 17.51 1.70
CA LEU A 457 8.60 16.23 1.19
C LEU A 457 9.40 15.75 -0.02
N PRO A 458 9.78 14.45 -0.09
CA PRO A 458 10.47 13.90 -1.25
C PRO A 458 9.53 13.86 -2.45
N VAL A 459 9.91 14.52 -3.54
CA VAL A 459 9.13 14.59 -4.79
C VAL A 459 9.73 13.74 -5.90
N ALA A 460 11.04 13.52 -5.88
CA ALA A 460 11.76 12.60 -6.76
C ALA A 460 12.99 12.05 -6.03
N SER A 461 13.45 10.84 -6.38
CA SER A 461 14.74 10.28 -5.96
C SER A 461 15.50 9.77 -7.17
N GLY A 462 16.81 9.96 -7.17
CA GLY A 462 17.67 9.50 -8.23
C GLY A 462 19.06 9.22 -7.69
N TRP A 463 19.74 8.26 -8.31
CA TRP A 463 21.04 7.82 -7.87
C TRP A 463 21.93 7.47 -9.05
N GLY A 464 23.24 7.58 -8.84
CA GLY A 464 24.24 7.19 -9.81
C GLY A 464 25.41 6.46 -9.18
N ILE A 465 26.31 5.97 -10.04
CA ILE A 465 27.56 5.32 -9.63
C ILE A 465 28.71 5.85 -10.49
N PRO A 466 29.92 5.96 -9.92
CA PRO A 466 31.05 6.49 -10.65
C PRO A 466 31.83 5.35 -11.32
N ILE A 467 32.30 5.58 -12.53
CA ILE A 467 33.21 4.67 -13.25
C ILE A 467 34.32 5.47 -13.93
N ARG A 468 35.36 4.76 -14.35
CA ARG A 468 36.31 5.23 -15.35
C ARG A 468 35.82 4.84 -16.74
N TRP A 469 35.67 5.80 -17.65
CA TRP A 469 35.32 5.54 -19.04
C TRP A 469 36.03 6.53 -19.97
N ASP A 470 36.59 6.04 -21.07
CA ASP A 470 37.45 6.84 -21.95
C ASP A 470 36.68 7.67 -22.99
N GLY A 471 35.35 7.59 -23.03
CA GLY A 471 34.49 8.39 -23.91
C GLY A 471 34.15 7.71 -25.23
N ARG A 472 34.74 6.54 -25.51
CA ARG A 472 34.49 5.77 -26.72
C ARG A 472 33.30 4.84 -26.56
N THR A 473 32.48 4.72 -27.59
CA THR A 473 31.29 3.86 -27.59
C THR A 473 31.63 2.39 -27.41
N GLU A 474 32.80 1.95 -27.88
CA GLU A 474 33.24 0.55 -27.84
C GLU A 474 33.67 0.10 -26.44
N THR A 475 34.01 1.05 -25.56
CA THR A 475 34.46 0.79 -24.18
C THR A 475 33.34 0.98 -23.16
N LEU A 476 32.12 1.32 -23.61
CA LEU A 476 30.97 1.43 -22.73
C LEU A 476 30.73 0.11 -21.98
N PRO A 477 30.24 0.17 -20.74
CA PRO A 477 29.65 -0.99 -20.09
C PRO A 477 28.59 -1.64 -21.00
N THR A 478 28.51 -2.97 -20.99
CA THR A 478 27.46 -3.70 -21.74
C THR A 478 26.04 -3.28 -21.30
N GLY A 479 25.93 -2.76 -20.08
CA GLY A 479 24.76 -2.05 -19.58
C GLY A 479 24.81 -1.84 -18.08
N TYR A 480 23.63 -1.81 -17.45
CA TYR A 480 23.49 -1.52 -16.02
C TYR A 480 24.28 -2.49 -15.15
N THR A 481 24.14 -3.80 -15.36
CA THR A 481 24.79 -4.82 -14.51
C THR A 481 26.30 -4.69 -14.55
N GLN A 482 26.88 -4.54 -15.74
CA GLN A 482 28.33 -4.41 -15.88
C GLN A 482 28.85 -3.09 -15.32
N THR A 483 28.04 -2.02 -15.37
CA THR A 483 28.39 -0.75 -14.70
C THR A 483 28.51 -0.94 -13.20
N THR A 484 27.59 -1.69 -12.57
CA THR A 484 27.68 -1.97 -11.12
C THR A 484 28.94 -2.75 -10.75
N ILE A 485 29.36 -3.68 -11.60
CA ILE A 485 30.59 -4.46 -11.42
C ILE A 485 31.81 -3.53 -11.53
N ARG A 486 31.92 -2.79 -12.64
CA ARG A 486 33.05 -1.88 -12.91
C ARG A 486 33.23 -0.83 -11.81
N ALA A 487 32.13 -0.27 -11.27
CA ALA A 487 32.21 0.72 -10.21
C ALA A 487 32.82 0.14 -8.92
N VAL A 488 32.40 -1.07 -8.53
CA VAL A 488 32.90 -1.74 -7.31
C VAL A 488 34.33 -2.20 -7.49
N GLU A 489 34.63 -2.92 -8.58
CA GLU A 489 35.96 -3.48 -8.84
C GLU A 489 36.98 -2.37 -9.11
N GLY A 490 36.60 -1.32 -9.84
CA GLY A 490 37.46 -0.15 -10.04
C GLY A 490 37.83 0.52 -8.72
N ARG A 491 36.87 0.65 -7.79
CA ARG A 491 37.17 1.18 -6.45
C ARG A 491 38.06 0.26 -5.63
N GLU A 492 37.83 -1.05 -5.67
CA GLU A 492 38.69 -2.05 -5.01
C GLU A 492 40.13 -1.99 -5.54
N GLN A 493 40.30 -1.65 -6.82
CA GLN A 493 41.59 -1.49 -7.49
C GLN A 493 42.20 -0.08 -7.37
N GLY A 494 41.51 0.86 -6.72
CA GLY A 494 41.98 2.25 -6.59
C GLY A 494 41.98 3.04 -7.91
N VAL A 495 41.10 2.69 -8.84
CA VAL A 495 40.92 3.42 -10.11
C VAL A 495 40.09 4.67 -9.86
N ASP A 496 40.66 5.84 -10.16
CA ASP A 496 39.94 7.11 -10.08
C ASP A 496 38.85 7.21 -11.17
N PRO A 497 37.58 7.48 -10.78
CA PRO A 497 36.50 7.66 -11.73
C PRO A 497 36.55 9.04 -12.39
N ASP A 498 36.02 9.11 -13.60
CA ASP A 498 35.89 10.35 -14.38
C ASP A 498 34.51 10.50 -15.05
N THR A 499 33.60 9.58 -14.76
CA THR A 499 32.30 9.47 -15.40
C THR A 499 31.24 9.09 -14.37
N LEU A 500 30.17 9.89 -14.26
CA LEU A 500 28.97 9.52 -13.53
C LEU A 500 28.04 8.71 -14.43
N VAL A 501 27.57 7.56 -13.94
CA VAL A 501 26.49 6.81 -14.55
C VAL A 501 25.21 7.00 -13.75
N ILE A 502 24.18 7.60 -14.34
CA ILE A 502 22.86 7.75 -13.73
C ILE A 502 22.14 6.39 -13.81
N CYS A 503 21.93 5.75 -12.67
CA CYS A 503 21.38 4.40 -12.59
C CYS A 503 19.87 4.36 -12.35
N GLY A 504 19.30 5.43 -11.82
CA GLY A 504 17.86 5.52 -11.65
C GLY A 504 17.41 6.95 -11.35
N ALA A 505 16.22 7.29 -11.85
CA ALA A 505 15.49 8.48 -11.46
C ALA A 505 14.00 8.11 -11.41
N ILE A 506 13.36 8.39 -10.28
CA ILE A 506 11.97 8.07 -10.00
C ILE A 506 11.31 9.33 -9.48
N VAL A 507 10.14 9.64 -10.06
CA VAL A 507 9.29 10.74 -9.60
C VAL A 507 8.08 10.15 -8.91
N THR A 508 7.68 10.77 -7.81
CA THR A 508 6.45 10.42 -7.09
C THR A 508 5.28 10.34 -8.08
N PRO A 509 4.53 9.23 -8.15
CA PRO A 509 3.56 9.01 -9.23
C PRO A 509 2.52 10.12 -9.38
N SER A 510 2.05 10.69 -8.27
CA SER A 510 1.11 11.81 -8.25
C SER A 510 1.66 13.14 -8.78
N LEU A 511 2.98 13.24 -8.96
CA LEU A 511 3.70 14.44 -9.40
C LEU A 511 4.32 14.29 -10.79
N LYS A 512 4.05 13.18 -11.49
CA LYS A 512 4.48 12.98 -12.89
C LYS A 512 3.94 14.09 -13.79
N GLY A 513 4.70 14.41 -14.84
CA GLY A 513 4.34 15.45 -15.80
C GLY A 513 4.67 16.89 -15.37
N ARG A 514 5.26 17.10 -14.20
CA ARG A 514 5.61 18.44 -13.65
C ARG A 514 7.08 18.85 -13.84
N GLY A 515 7.81 18.24 -14.77
CA GLY A 515 9.23 18.55 -15.01
C GLY A 515 10.23 17.99 -13.98
N LEU A 516 9.76 17.43 -12.85
CA LEU A 516 10.60 16.91 -11.75
C LEU A 516 11.66 15.89 -12.16
N ALA A 517 11.38 15.09 -13.20
CA ALA A 517 12.36 14.15 -13.71
C ALA A 517 13.57 14.86 -14.34
N GLY A 518 13.33 15.97 -15.04
CA GLY A 518 14.41 16.79 -15.60
C GLY A 518 15.19 17.50 -14.51
N GLU A 519 14.52 18.00 -13.47
CA GLU A 519 15.18 18.57 -12.29
C GLU A 519 16.08 17.55 -11.58
N MET A 520 15.65 16.29 -11.48
CA MET A 520 16.46 15.23 -10.88
C MET A 520 17.70 14.93 -11.72
N LEU A 521 17.55 14.84 -13.05
CA LEU A 521 18.68 14.62 -13.96
C LEU A 521 19.68 15.79 -13.89
N ASN A 522 19.20 17.04 -13.82
CA ASN A 522 20.05 18.21 -13.64
C ASN A 522 20.77 18.20 -12.28
N ALA A 523 20.11 17.75 -11.21
CA ALA A 523 20.74 17.61 -9.90
C ALA A 523 21.89 16.59 -9.91
N LEU A 524 21.70 15.44 -10.56
CA LEU A 524 22.75 14.43 -10.72
C LEU A 524 23.91 14.93 -11.63
N ARG A 525 23.61 15.72 -12.67
CA ARG A 525 24.66 16.36 -13.49
C ARG A 525 25.52 17.33 -12.69
N ARG A 526 24.91 18.22 -11.90
CA ARG A 526 25.63 19.13 -11.00
C ARG A 526 26.50 18.38 -10.00
N LEU A 527 26.08 17.20 -9.57
CA LEU A 527 26.88 16.34 -8.71
C LEU A 527 28.17 15.88 -9.41
N ALA A 528 28.09 15.44 -10.68
CA ALA A 528 29.27 15.09 -11.47
C ALA A 528 30.20 16.29 -11.69
N GLU A 529 29.64 17.47 -12.01
CA GLU A 529 30.40 18.72 -12.14
C GLU A 529 31.15 19.06 -10.85
N SER A 530 30.49 18.94 -9.69
CA SER A 530 31.11 19.19 -8.39
C SER A 530 32.23 18.21 -8.03
N ALA A 531 32.15 16.98 -8.56
CA ALA A 531 33.18 15.96 -8.42
C ALA A 531 34.32 16.09 -9.46
N GLY A 532 34.23 17.06 -10.38
CA GLY A 532 35.20 17.25 -11.45
C GLY A 532 35.14 16.18 -12.54
N TRP A 533 34.03 15.45 -12.66
CA TRP A 533 33.87 14.40 -13.65
C TRP A 533 33.33 14.96 -14.97
N PRO A 534 34.11 14.91 -16.07
CA PRO A 534 33.74 15.55 -17.33
C PRO A 534 32.59 14.86 -18.08
N ARG A 535 32.11 13.71 -17.60
CA ARG A 535 31.18 12.85 -18.35
C ARG A 535 30.02 12.39 -17.47
N VAL A 536 28.81 12.45 -18.04
CA VAL A 536 27.59 11.91 -17.44
C VAL A 536 26.86 11.06 -18.47
N ILE A 537 26.66 9.78 -18.16
CA ILE A 537 25.95 8.82 -19.02
C ILE A 537 24.80 8.13 -18.27
N ALA A 538 23.85 7.56 -19.00
CA ALA A 538 22.71 6.84 -18.42
C ALA A 538 22.32 5.65 -19.32
N PRO A 539 22.18 4.41 -18.77
CA PRO A 539 21.55 3.30 -19.48
C PRO A 539 20.03 3.44 -19.30
N VAL A 540 19.39 4.13 -20.24
CA VAL A 540 17.97 4.49 -20.19
C VAL A 540 17.11 3.28 -20.55
N ARG A 541 16.21 2.89 -19.64
CA ARG A 541 15.16 1.90 -19.87
C ARG A 541 13.95 2.57 -20.56
N PRO A 542 13.66 2.31 -21.85
CA PRO A 542 12.58 3.00 -22.54
C PRO A 542 11.20 2.62 -22.00
N THR A 543 10.27 3.56 -22.00
CA THR A 543 8.94 3.39 -21.39
C THR A 543 7.91 2.80 -22.35
N LEU A 544 8.02 3.06 -23.66
CA LEU A 544 7.13 2.54 -24.70
C LEU A 544 7.61 1.20 -25.27
N LYS A 545 8.88 0.84 -25.11
CA LYS A 545 9.46 -0.39 -25.70
C LYS A 545 8.70 -1.67 -25.28
N ALA A 546 8.08 -1.68 -24.10
CA ALA A 546 7.25 -2.80 -23.64
C ALA A 546 6.05 -3.11 -24.55
N ARG A 547 5.60 -2.14 -25.38
CA ARG A 547 4.55 -2.35 -26.39
C ARG A 547 5.06 -2.99 -27.68
N TYR A 548 6.38 -3.02 -27.87
CA TYR A 548 7.06 -3.51 -29.06
C TYR A 548 8.17 -4.51 -28.68
N PRO A 549 7.88 -5.59 -27.92
CA PRO A 549 8.90 -6.48 -27.37
C PRO A 549 9.68 -7.24 -28.44
N LEU A 550 9.10 -7.45 -29.62
CA LEU A 550 9.72 -8.14 -30.76
C LEU A 550 10.70 -7.27 -31.56
N VAL A 551 10.59 -5.94 -31.46
CA VAL A 551 11.50 -5.02 -32.15
C VAL A 551 12.84 -5.00 -31.41
N SER A 552 13.97 -5.05 -32.10
CA SER A 552 15.27 -4.91 -31.45
C SER A 552 15.42 -3.53 -30.82
N VAL A 553 16.26 -3.40 -29.78
CA VAL A 553 16.47 -2.08 -29.16
C VAL A 553 17.23 -1.13 -30.10
N GLU A 554 18.08 -1.68 -30.97
CA GLU A 554 18.82 -0.98 -32.02
C GLU A 554 17.87 -0.33 -33.04
N ALA A 555 16.82 -1.04 -33.43
CA ALA A 555 15.80 -0.48 -34.31
C ALA A 555 14.93 0.54 -33.56
N PHE A 556 14.49 0.20 -32.34
CA PHE A 556 13.61 1.05 -31.55
C PHE A 556 14.26 2.39 -31.17
N MET A 557 15.56 2.42 -30.88
CA MET A 557 16.26 3.66 -30.52
C MET A 557 16.30 4.67 -31.68
N GLY A 558 16.15 4.20 -32.93
CA GLY A 558 16.08 5.05 -34.12
C GLY A 558 14.67 5.58 -34.42
N TRP A 559 13.64 5.18 -33.68
CA TRP A 559 12.27 5.63 -33.92
C TRP A 559 12.07 7.07 -33.44
N THR A 560 11.80 7.97 -34.39
CA THR A 560 11.60 9.40 -34.14
C THR A 560 10.18 9.84 -34.50
N ARG A 561 9.78 10.99 -33.98
CA ARG A 561 8.58 11.72 -34.42
C ARG A 561 8.97 12.67 -35.55
N GLU A 562 7.96 13.30 -36.14
CA GLU A 562 8.15 14.34 -37.18
C GLU A 562 9.04 15.51 -36.72
N ASP A 563 9.07 15.78 -35.41
CA ASP A 563 9.92 16.82 -34.79
C ASP A 563 11.40 16.40 -34.63
N GLY A 564 11.79 15.23 -35.12
CA GLY A 564 13.16 14.68 -35.03
C GLY A 564 13.54 14.14 -33.64
N MET A 565 12.69 14.28 -32.63
CA MET A 565 12.94 13.74 -31.29
C MET A 565 12.51 12.27 -31.22
N ALA A 566 13.07 11.53 -30.26
CA ALA A 566 12.73 10.13 -30.03
C ALA A 566 11.22 9.96 -29.77
N LEU A 567 10.66 8.88 -30.30
CA LEU A 567 9.27 8.48 -30.08
C LEU A 567 8.99 8.24 -28.58
N ASP A 568 9.92 7.58 -27.90
CA ASP A 568 9.83 7.28 -26.46
C ASP A 568 9.85 8.56 -25.59
N PRO A 569 8.85 8.78 -24.71
CA PRO A 569 8.78 9.96 -23.85
C PRO A 569 9.95 10.10 -22.89
N TRP A 570 10.53 8.99 -22.42
CA TRP A 570 11.61 9.01 -21.46
C TRP A 570 12.94 9.37 -22.13
N ILE A 571 13.23 8.78 -23.30
CA ILE A 571 14.38 9.17 -24.13
C ILE A 571 14.28 10.65 -24.52
N ARG A 572 13.09 11.11 -24.93
CA ARG A 572 12.87 12.52 -25.29
C ARG A 572 13.08 13.48 -24.11
N THR A 573 12.84 13.05 -22.87
CA THR A 573 13.13 13.85 -21.68
C THR A 573 14.64 14.09 -21.54
N HIS A 574 15.46 13.06 -21.78
CA HIS A 574 16.91 13.19 -21.81
C HIS A 574 17.39 14.09 -22.97
N GLN A 575 16.84 13.93 -24.19
CA GLN A 575 17.20 14.77 -25.34
C GLN A 575 16.92 16.26 -25.11
N ARG A 576 15.80 16.60 -24.46
CA ARG A 576 15.46 17.98 -24.10
C ARG A 576 16.44 18.62 -23.11
N LEU A 577 17.20 17.82 -22.38
CA LEU A 577 18.26 18.27 -21.48
C LEU A 577 19.63 18.29 -22.17
N GLY A 578 19.68 18.14 -23.50
CA GLY A 578 20.91 18.15 -24.29
C GLY A 578 21.60 16.79 -24.38
N ALA A 579 20.98 15.71 -23.91
CA ALA A 579 21.59 14.39 -24.01
C ALA A 579 21.49 13.82 -25.43
N ARG A 580 22.55 13.14 -25.87
CA ARG A 580 22.61 12.40 -27.14
C ARG A 580 22.53 10.89 -26.90
N ILE A 581 21.89 10.17 -27.83
CA ILE A 581 21.94 8.70 -27.86
C ILE A 581 23.36 8.29 -28.29
N LEU A 582 23.97 7.36 -27.57
CA LEU A 582 25.29 6.81 -27.88
C LEU A 582 25.21 5.45 -28.57
N ALA A 583 24.56 4.48 -27.91
CA ALA A 583 24.54 3.10 -28.36
C ALA A 583 23.37 2.33 -27.73
N ALA A 584 22.95 1.25 -28.39
CA ALA A 584 22.10 0.24 -27.78
C ALA A 584 22.87 -0.55 -26.70
N ALA A 585 22.16 -0.99 -25.66
CA ALA A 585 22.65 -1.91 -24.65
C ALA A 585 21.70 -3.13 -24.60
N PRO A 586 21.78 -4.06 -25.57
CA PRO A 586 20.79 -5.14 -25.72
C PRO A 586 20.77 -6.12 -24.54
N GLN A 587 21.88 -6.23 -23.81
CA GLN A 587 22.04 -7.11 -22.66
C GLN A 587 22.33 -6.32 -21.38
N SER A 588 21.48 -5.34 -21.08
CA SER A 588 21.74 -4.40 -19.99
C SER A 588 21.63 -5.02 -18.60
N GLN A 589 20.62 -5.90 -18.43
CA GLN A 589 20.41 -6.74 -17.25
C GLN A 589 19.96 -8.13 -17.69
N THR A 590 20.25 -9.15 -16.91
CA THR A 590 19.80 -10.52 -17.18
C THR A 590 19.16 -11.12 -15.94
N MET A 591 17.88 -11.46 -16.06
CA MET A 591 17.06 -12.02 -15.00
C MET A 591 16.89 -13.51 -15.24
N THR A 592 17.23 -14.32 -14.25
CA THR A 592 17.05 -15.77 -14.29
C THR A 592 16.27 -16.25 -13.08
N GLY A 593 15.31 -17.12 -13.33
CA GLY A 593 14.41 -17.69 -12.32
C GLY A 593 13.83 -19.01 -12.79
N THR A 594 13.28 -19.77 -11.85
CA THR A 594 12.49 -20.97 -12.18
C THR A 594 11.19 -20.59 -12.87
N ILE A 595 10.51 -21.55 -13.50
CA ILE A 595 9.24 -21.29 -14.19
C ILE A 595 8.21 -20.74 -13.20
N ALA A 596 8.09 -21.36 -12.02
CA ALA A 596 7.20 -20.90 -10.96
C ALA A 596 7.52 -19.47 -10.48
N GLU A 597 8.78 -19.04 -10.51
CA GLU A 597 9.14 -17.65 -10.21
C GLU A 597 8.69 -16.69 -11.30
N TRP A 598 8.86 -17.07 -12.57
CA TRP A 598 8.37 -16.28 -13.69
C TRP A 598 6.85 -16.19 -13.69
N GLU A 599 6.14 -17.27 -13.39
CA GLU A 599 4.68 -17.28 -13.26
C GLU A 599 4.23 -16.33 -12.15
N GLN A 600 4.92 -16.34 -11.01
CA GLN A 600 4.66 -15.40 -9.92
C GLN A 600 4.91 -13.94 -10.35
N TRP A 601 6.03 -13.66 -11.01
CA TRP A 601 6.43 -12.29 -11.38
C TRP A 601 5.56 -11.70 -12.49
N THR A 602 5.06 -12.53 -13.40
CA THR A 602 4.32 -12.08 -14.59
C THR A 602 2.81 -12.29 -14.46
N GLY A 603 2.37 -13.17 -13.56
CA GLY A 603 0.98 -13.63 -13.49
C GLY A 603 0.57 -14.51 -14.68
N MET A 604 1.52 -14.95 -15.50
CA MET A 604 1.30 -15.86 -16.63
C MET A 604 1.56 -17.30 -16.23
N VAL A 605 1.13 -18.23 -17.09
CA VAL A 605 1.51 -19.64 -17.05
C VAL A 605 2.39 -19.92 -18.26
N PHE A 606 3.43 -20.72 -18.08
CA PHE A 606 4.32 -21.14 -19.18
C PHE A 606 4.21 -22.66 -19.31
N PRO A 607 3.43 -23.19 -20.26
CA PRO A 607 3.23 -24.64 -20.40
C PRO A 607 4.31 -25.33 -21.25
N GLU A 608 5.01 -24.60 -22.11
CA GLU A 608 5.98 -25.15 -23.07
C GLU A 608 7.31 -24.40 -23.08
N THR A 609 8.38 -25.06 -23.54
CA THR A 609 9.67 -24.40 -23.82
C THR A 609 9.52 -23.47 -25.02
N GLY A 610 9.91 -22.20 -24.88
CA GLY A 610 9.73 -21.22 -25.95
C GLY A 610 9.97 -19.78 -25.50
N ASP A 611 9.67 -18.85 -26.40
CA ASP A 611 9.78 -17.41 -26.14
C ASP A 611 8.41 -16.78 -25.86
N TYR A 612 8.32 -16.01 -24.79
CA TYR A 612 7.07 -15.43 -24.31
C TYR A 612 7.17 -13.91 -24.20
N VAL A 613 6.12 -13.23 -24.64
CA VAL A 613 5.91 -11.81 -24.35
C VAL A 613 5.33 -11.70 -22.95
N ILE A 614 6.04 -10.99 -22.06
CA ILE A 614 5.64 -10.85 -20.65
C ILE A 614 5.23 -9.41 -20.30
N PRO A 615 4.26 -9.20 -19.39
CA PRO A 615 3.85 -7.88 -18.93
C PRO A 615 5.02 -7.04 -18.42
N GLY A 616 5.21 -5.86 -19.01
CA GLY A 616 6.27 -4.93 -18.63
C GLY A 616 7.67 -5.29 -19.13
N GLY A 617 7.84 -6.42 -19.82
CA GLY A 617 9.08 -6.81 -20.48
C GLY A 617 9.33 -6.00 -21.76
N LEU A 618 10.57 -5.62 -22.00
CA LEU A 618 11.04 -4.90 -23.17
C LEU A 618 11.53 -5.83 -24.30
N SER A 619 11.70 -7.12 -23.99
CA SER A 619 12.14 -8.20 -24.87
C SER A 619 11.38 -9.48 -24.51
N LEU A 620 11.72 -10.60 -25.15
CA LEU A 620 11.11 -11.90 -24.87
C LEU A 620 11.75 -12.57 -23.65
N LEU A 621 10.92 -13.26 -22.87
CA LEU A 621 11.36 -14.24 -21.88
C LEU A 621 11.55 -15.58 -22.59
N ARG A 622 12.75 -16.15 -22.52
CA ARG A 622 13.01 -17.53 -22.95
C ARG A 622 12.75 -18.48 -21.80
N VAL A 623 11.80 -19.40 -21.95
CA VAL A 623 11.49 -20.46 -20.99
C VAL A 623 12.00 -21.80 -21.51
N ASP A 624 12.65 -22.57 -20.62
CA ASP A 624 13.03 -23.96 -20.81
C ASP A 624 12.39 -24.82 -19.70
N GLN A 625 11.38 -25.61 -20.09
CA GLN A 625 10.66 -26.56 -19.22
C GLN A 625 11.56 -27.65 -18.68
N SER A 626 12.49 -28.15 -19.50
CA SER A 626 13.35 -29.28 -19.13
C SER A 626 14.35 -28.88 -18.05
N ALA A 627 14.79 -27.63 -18.07
CA ALA A 627 15.72 -27.06 -17.10
C ALA A 627 15.04 -26.35 -15.92
N ASP A 628 13.70 -26.28 -15.88
CA ASP A 628 12.92 -25.41 -14.98
C ASP A 628 13.53 -24.00 -14.88
N GLN A 629 13.75 -23.37 -16.04
CA GLN A 629 14.45 -22.09 -16.11
C GLN A 629 13.84 -21.14 -17.13
N GLY A 630 13.53 -19.92 -16.68
CA GLY A 630 13.29 -18.78 -17.54
C GLY A 630 14.44 -17.78 -17.49
N THR A 631 14.84 -17.26 -18.64
CA THR A 631 15.87 -16.25 -18.82
C THR A 631 15.32 -15.08 -19.61
N TYR A 632 15.36 -13.89 -19.03
CA TYR A 632 14.94 -12.65 -19.67
C TYR A 632 16.10 -11.66 -19.66
N THR A 633 16.41 -11.13 -20.83
CA THR A 633 17.53 -10.21 -21.03
C THR A 633 16.98 -8.84 -21.39
N GLU A 634 17.19 -7.87 -20.51
CA GLU A 634 16.60 -6.55 -20.66
C GLU A 634 17.50 -5.59 -21.43
N PRO A 635 16.98 -4.97 -22.53
CA PRO A 635 17.69 -3.95 -23.25
C PRO A 635 17.51 -2.54 -22.64
N ASN A 636 18.57 -1.73 -22.69
CA ASN A 636 18.53 -0.29 -22.43
C ASN A 636 19.18 0.47 -23.60
N ILE A 637 19.18 1.81 -23.54
CA ILE A 637 19.84 2.70 -24.50
C ILE A 637 20.80 3.61 -23.75
N TRP A 638 22.07 3.62 -24.14
CA TRP A 638 23.05 4.54 -23.59
C TRP A 638 22.80 5.95 -24.10
N MET A 639 22.69 6.90 -23.16
CA MET A 639 22.61 8.32 -23.46
C MET A 639 23.71 9.07 -22.71
N GLN A 640 24.31 10.07 -23.34
CA GLN A 640 25.30 10.96 -22.73
C GLN A 640 24.71 12.35 -22.61
N HIS A 641 24.74 12.91 -21.40
CA HIS A 641 24.45 14.32 -21.18
C HIS A 641 25.70 15.13 -21.52
N VAL A 642 25.52 16.17 -22.33
CA VAL A 642 26.57 17.09 -22.79
C VAL A 642 26.56 18.35 -21.92
#